data_AF-A0AA91B8A8-F1
#
_entry.id   AF-A0AA91B8A8-F1
#
_cell.length_a   1.000
_cell.length_b   1.000
_cell.length_c   1.000
_cell.angle_alpha   90.00
_cell.angle_beta   90.00
_cell.angle_gamma   90.00
#
_symmetry.space_group_name_H-M   'P 1'
#
loop_
_entity.id
_entity.type
_entity.pdbx_description
1 polymer ?
#
loop_
_entity_poly.entity_id
_entity_poly.type
_entity_poly.pdbx_seq_one_letter_code
_entity_poly.pdbx_strand_id
1 'polypeptide(L)'
;MTVPGSEASPFDAGGNLTVGVTTNGELHISNGGRVSSDYGFIGYNAGATGIATVDGLGSKWNNSGVLNVGHLGSGTLIITNGGIVSDEDPGTPDIPVINAIGNLVGSTGNVTITGSGSQWINASNINVGSEGSGTLLVENGGIAIAGNDGIIGYRASSTGAVTITGPGSQWNIMAGIATGFQGNGTLNIVDGGLVSVMKNSYIGLYPTGVGVVTVSGTGSQWHNANNLTVGGDGDGTLLIENSGLVSARQIFGQGTLSLDNGTLQARASNANFISFTGAGVFELLAGGGTIDSNGFDIGANSVISGIGSLTKTGMGTLTLDSVNTYTGDTLINQGTLAVTATGNIAASHAFVAPTGTLAGEGIVGSTVNAGIVAPGMSSVGSLTVAGNYTGNTGQLHIETQLGDDNSPTDRLAIMGNADGNTAVKVTNLGGLGAQTVNGINIIGVGGLAADDTFSLAGDYITADGQQAVIGGAYAYTLHASGNAATAGRDWYLFSTLDNPLEPQEPDGGSGPRYQAGVPLYEQYPQILAALNTLPTLQQRVGNHYWSQKAVSEQVSNNLDDTPWAWGRIDGQHQVTSPASSTSSSARDINVWKLQTGIDVPLHQSQDGSLLIGGVNFTYGKADADINSYFGYGSIDTSAYGLGASLTWYGNDGVYVDGQVQTLWFDSDVNSGTEGHAVANGNRGRGYATSLETGKRYSLGNGLSLTPQIQLIYSRVNFDPFSDPYGSQVSLEEGDSLRARAGVSLDKETAWVAKDGTTSRAHFYTNLDLYNEFLNGTKTRVSGVDFTARDERQSVGIGAGVTQEWQNGRYALYGNVNLLTAPHNMGNNYALGGTVGLRVSW
;
A
#
# COMPACT_ATOMS: atom_id res chain seq x y z
N MET A 1 28.03 4.03 -69.73
CA MET A 1 27.82 3.64 -71.15
C MET A 1 26.61 4.38 -71.70
N THR A 2 26.61 4.90 -72.93
CA THR A 2 25.38 5.34 -73.62
C THR A 2 24.89 4.18 -74.48
N VAL A 3 23.78 3.55 -74.11
CA VAL A 3 23.22 2.43 -74.88
C VAL A 3 21.91 2.88 -75.53
N PRO A 4 21.88 3.13 -76.84
CA PRO A 4 20.65 3.49 -77.52
C PRO A 4 19.83 2.23 -77.85
N GLY A 5 18.59 2.16 -77.34
CA GLY A 5 17.61 1.13 -77.72
C GLY A 5 17.08 0.27 -76.57
N SER A 6 16.27 -0.74 -76.90
CA SER A 6 15.77 -1.72 -75.93
C SER A 6 16.80 -2.83 -75.71
N GLU A 7 17.12 -3.10 -74.45
CA GLU A 7 18.04 -4.17 -74.07
C GLU A 7 17.30 -5.43 -73.57
N ALA A 8 17.93 -6.59 -73.74
CA ALA A 8 17.38 -7.85 -73.24
C ALA A 8 17.48 -7.91 -71.70
N SER A 9 16.45 -8.42 -71.03
CA SER A 9 16.47 -8.66 -69.58
C SER A 9 17.01 -10.06 -69.27
N PRO A 10 17.96 -10.24 -68.33
CA PRO A 10 18.62 -9.19 -67.55
C PRO A 10 19.66 -8.42 -68.37
N PHE A 11 19.74 -7.10 -68.19
CA PHE A 11 20.74 -6.24 -68.79
C PHE A 11 21.82 -5.91 -67.75
N ASP A 12 23.05 -6.39 -67.98
CA ASP A 12 24.21 -6.05 -67.17
C ASP A 12 25.06 -5.01 -67.90
N ALA A 13 25.21 -3.82 -67.32
CA ALA A 13 25.99 -2.74 -67.90
C ALA A 13 27.50 -3.04 -67.89
N GLY A 14 27.97 -4.00 -67.08
CA GLY A 14 29.38 -4.40 -66.96
C GLY A 14 30.30 -3.27 -66.48
N GLY A 15 29.74 -2.25 -65.81
CA GLY A 15 30.38 -1.00 -65.43
C GLY A 15 29.36 0.07 -65.02
N ASN A 16 29.77 1.35 -65.07
CA ASN A 16 28.89 2.47 -64.73
C ASN A 16 27.76 2.66 -65.75
N LEU A 17 26.53 2.73 -65.27
CA LEU A 17 25.36 3.10 -66.05
C LEU A 17 25.06 4.59 -65.82
N THR A 18 24.96 5.36 -66.92
CA THR A 18 24.73 6.79 -66.85
C THR A 18 23.53 7.17 -67.72
N VAL A 19 22.53 7.79 -67.11
CA VAL A 19 21.30 8.27 -67.75
C VAL A 19 21.42 9.78 -67.89
N GLY A 20 21.67 10.26 -69.12
CA GLY A 20 21.95 11.67 -69.39
C GLY A 20 23.37 12.08 -69.01
N VAL A 21 24.28 12.14 -70.00
CA VAL A 21 25.71 12.46 -69.80
C VAL A 21 25.99 13.94 -70.05
N THR A 22 25.89 14.41 -71.30
CA THR A 22 26.02 15.83 -71.70
C THR A 22 24.73 16.42 -72.27
N THR A 23 23.77 15.56 -72.59
CA THR A 23 22.42 15.89 -73.09
C THR A 23 21.39 15.09 -72.29
N ASN A 24 20.12 15.23 -72.66
CA ASN A 24 19.05 14.47 -72.01
C ASN A 24 19.18 12.96 -72.25
N GLY A 25 18.80 12.15 -71.27
CA GLY A 25 18.74 10.69 -71.38
C GLY A 25 17.63 10.09 -70.52
N GLU A 26 17.10 8.96 -70.95
CA GLU A 26 16.00 8.24 -70.30
C GLU A 26 16.31 6.75 -70.14
N LEU A 27 15.89 6.17 -69.01
CA LEU A 27 15.96 4.73 -68.73
C LEU A 27 14.60 4.26 -68.21
N HIS A 28 14.00 3.28 -68.87
CA HIS A 28 12.76 2.65 -68.43
C HIS A 28 12.98 1.16 -68.15
N ILE A 29 12.76 0.75 -66.91
CA ILE A 29 12.81 -0.64 -66.46
C ILE A 29 11.38 -1.03 -66.08
N SER A 30 10.73 -1.81 -66.92
CA SER A 30 9.32 -2.20 -66.75
C SER A 30 9.09 -3.68 -66.98
N ASN A 31 7.88 -4.16 -66.71
CA ASN A 31 7.42 -5.53 -67.03
C ASN A 31 8.34 -6.64 -66.48
N GLY A 32 8.90 -6.47 -65.28
CA GLY A 32 9.80 -7.46 -64.68
C GLY A 32 11.25 -7.38 -65.19
N GLY A 33 11.61 -6.31 -65.91
CA GLY A 33 12.97 -6.07 -66.40
C GLY A 33 13.99 -5.95 -65.26
N ARG A 34 15.22 -6.44 -65.48
CA ARG A 34 16.29 -6.41 -64.47
C ARG A 34 17.53 -5.77 -65.06
N VAL A 35 18.05 -4.73 -64.40
CA VAL A 35 19.27 -4.02 -64.78
C VAL A 35 20.30 -4.13 -63.66
N SER A 36 21.56 -4.39 -64.00
CA SER A 36 22.70 -4.28 -63.08
C SER A 36 23.77 -3.31 -63.59
N SER A 37 24.43 -2.62 -62.66
CA SER A 37 25.57 -1.75 -62.93
C SER A 37 26.52 -1.67 -61.74
N ASP A 38 27.77 -1.25 -61.98
CA ASP A 38 28.70 -0.98 -60.89
C ASP A 38 28.22 0.27 -60.13
N TYR A 39 28.19 1.41 -60.82
CA TYR A 39 27.67 2.68 -60.30
C TYR A 39 26.54 3.19 -61.19
N GLY A 40 25.54 3.81 -60.58
CA GLY A 40 24.43 4.46 -61.27
C GLY A 40 24.54 5.97 -61.22
N PHE A 41 24.40 6.64 -62.36
CA PHE A 41 24.36 8.11 -62.42
C PHE A 41 23.19 8.59 -63.27
N ILE A 42 22.41 9.54 -62.77
CA ILE A 42 21.29 10.15 -63.47
C ILE A 42 21.54 11.66 -63.53
N GLY A 43 21.70 12.24 -64.72
CA GLY A 43 22.09 13.65 -64.89
C GLY A 43 23.55 13.90 -64.48
N TYR A 44 24.50 13.41 -65.29
CA TYR A 44 25.91 13.34 -64.91
C TYR A 44 26.64 14.70 -64.94
N ASN A 45 26.67 15.40 -66.09
CA ASN A 45 27.35 16.69 -66.22
C ASN A 45 26.40 17.88 -66.02
N ALA A 46 26.98 19.06 -65.76
CA ALA A 46 26.24 20.31 -65.70
C ALA A 46 25.41 20.55 -66.97
N GLY A 47 24.12 20.87 -66.79
CA GLY A 47 23.16 21.08 -67.88
C GLY A 47 22.56 19.81 -68.50
N ALA A 48 23.03 18.61 -68.15
CA ALA A 48 22.41 17.36 -68.59
C ALA A 48 21.18 17.01 -67.74
N THR A 49 20.15 16.43 -68.37
CA THR A 49 18.96 15.90 -67.66
C THR A 49 18.88 14.38 -67.82
N GLY A 50 18.82 13.64 -66.71
CA GLY A 50 18.57 12.20 -66.72
C GLY A 50 17.23 11.85 -66.07
N ILE A 51 16.50 10.91 -66.64
CA ILE A 51 15.27 10.37 -66.04
C ILE A 51 15.32 8.84 -66.05
N ALA A 52 15.23 8.20 -64.88
CA ALA A 52 15.07 6.76 -64.77
C ALA A 52 13.72 6.41 -64.13
N THR A 53 13.01 5.45 -64.71
CA THR A 53 11.76 4.90 -64.16
C THR A 53 11.90 3.39 -63.97
N VAL A 54 11.67 2.90 -62.76
CA VAL A 54 11.56 1.48 -62.42
C VAL A 54 10.11 1.19 -62.03
N ASP A 55 9.38 0.57 -62.95
CA ASP A 55 7.92 0.43 -62.89
C ASP A 55 7.48 -1.04 -62.93
N GLY A 56 6.58 -1.41 -62.03
CA GLY A 56 5.91 -2.71 -62.07
C GLY A 56 6.59 -3.81 -61.25
N LEU A 57 5.79 -4.78 -60.82
CA LEU A 57 6.22 -5.90 -59.99
C LEU A 57 7.37 -6.68 -60.65
N GLY A 58 8.45 -6.85 -59.89
CA GLY A 58 9.62 -7.61 -60.33
C GLY A 58 10.61 -6.83 -61.20
N SER A 59 10.29 -5.59 -61.58
CA SER A 59 11.24 -4.67 -62.24
C SER A 59 12.31 -4.24 -61.24
N LYS A 60 13.59 -4.36 -61.61
CA LYS A 60 14.73 -4.11 -60.71
C LYS A 60 15.87 -3.35 -61.35
N TRP A 61 16.45 -2.42 -60.60
CA TRP A 61 17.78 -1.88 -60.88
C TRP A 61 18.70 -2.10 -59.68
N ASN A 62 19.75 -2.89 -59.88
CA ASN A 62 20.72 -3.22 -58.84
C ASN A 62 22.07 -2.57 -59.15
N ASN A 63 22.60 -1.77 -58.23
CA ASN A 63 23.93 -1.19 -58.32
C ASN A 63 24.83 -1.85 -57.27
N SER A 64 26.01 -2.36 -57.64
CA SER A 64 26.98 -2.88 -56.65
C SER A 64 27.82 -1.79 -55.99
N GLY A 65 27.60 -0.55 -56.40
CA GLY A 65 28.20 0.69 -55.92
C GLY A 65 27.15 1.79 -55.93
N VAL A 66 27.57 3.03 -55.68
CA VAL A 66 26.64 4.12 -55.38
C VAL A 66 25.72 4.49 -56.55
N LEU A 67 24.52 4.94 -56.21
CA LEU A 67 23.55 5.57 -57.09
C LEU A 67 23.48 7.08 -56.83
N ASN A 68 23.65 7.86 -57.89
CA ASN A 68 23.65 9.30 -57.85
C ASN A 68 22.54 9.89 -58.72
N VAL A 69 21.61 10.60 -58.10
CA VAL A 69 20.48 11.24 -58.79
C VAL A 69 20.74 12.74 -58.80
N GLY A 70 21.14 13.28 -59.96
CA GLY A 70 21.66 14.63 -60.11
C GLY A 70 23.10 14.73 -59.62
N HIS A 71 24.07 14.41 -60.48
CA HIS A 71 25.50 14.45 -60.13
C HIS A 71 26.05 15.88 -60.19
N LEU A 72 26.26 16.42 -61.40
CA LEU A 72 26.46 17.86 -61.67
C LEU A 72 25.25 18.48 -62.39
N GLY A 73 24.38 17.65 -62.98
CA GLY A 73 23.19 18.05 -63.74
C GLY A 73 21.89 17.84 -62.98
N SER A 74 20.80 17.65 -63.74
CA SER A 74 19.47 17.35 -63.19
C SER A 74 19.15 15.86 -63.36
N GLY A 75 18.84 15.17 -62.27
CA GLY A 75 18.45 13.76 -62.30
C GLY A 75 17.10 13.51 -61.66
N THR A 76 16.32 12.61 -62.25
CA THR A 76 15.05 12.15 -61.70
C THR A 76 15.01 10.62 -61.66
N LEU A 77 14.64 10.04 -60.53
CA LEU A 77 14.37 8.61 -60.36
C LEU A 77 12.93 8.41 -59.88
N ILE A 78 12.18 7.58 -60.57
CA ILE A 78 10.81 7.21 -60.21
C ILE A 78 10.74 5.70 -60.00
N ILE A 79 10.35 5.26 -58.81
CA ILE A 79 10.14 3.86 -58.47
C ILE A 79 8.65 3.68 -58.19
N THR A 80 7.97 2.88 -59.00
CA THR A 80 6.51 2.77 -58.93
C THR A 80 5.96 1.37 -59.21
N ASN A 81 4.71 1.15 -58.80
CA ASN A 81 3.94 -0.08 -59.01
C ASN A 81 4.66 -1.38 -58.62
N GLY A 82 5.47 -1.38 -57.55
CA GLY A 82 6.20 -2.58 -57.09
C GLY A 82 7.62 -2.73 -57.65
N GLY A 83 8.15 -1.69 -58.30
CA GLY A 83 9.54 -1.62 -58.74
C GLY A 83 10.53 -1.57 -57.58
N ILE A 84 11.74 -2.08 -57.76
CA ILE A 84 12.78 -2.09 -56.71
C ILE A 84 14.09 -1.54 -57.26
N VAL A 85 14.65 -0.55 -56.57
CA VAL A 85 16.02 -0.10 -56.77
C VAL A 85 16.85 -0.53 -55.57
N SER A 86 18.02 -1.08 -55.83
CA SER A 86 19.01 -1.36 -54.79
C SER A 86 20.37 -0.81 -55.19
N ASP A 87 21.12 -0.35 -54.20
CA ASP A 87 22.49 0.09 -54.36
C ASP A 87 23.32 -0.26 -53.12
N GLU A 88 24.59 -0.54 -53.37
CA GLU A 88 25.60 -0.82 -52.33
C GLU A 88 26.62 0.31 -52.29
N ASP A 89 27.32 0.47 -51.17
CA ASP A 89 28.54 1.29 -51.12
C ASP A 89 29.64 0.40 -50.55
N PRO A 90 30.57 -0.09 -51.38
CA PRO A 90 31.64 -0.96 -50.91
C PRO A 90 32.68 -0.23 -50.05
N GLY A 91 32.58 1.09 -49.86
CA GLY A 91 33.43 1.84 -48.93
C GLY A 91 34.91 1.88 -49.35
N THR A 92 35.21 1.93 -50.65
CA THR A 92 36.60 1.96 -51.09
C THR A 92 37.28 3.30 -50.73
N PRO A 93 38.48 3.31 -50.13
CA PRO A 93 39.15 4.53 -49.65
C PRO A 93 39.52 5.57 -50.73
N ASP A 94 39.54 5.18 -52.01
CA ASP A 94 40.25 5.92 -53.04
C ASP A 94 39.37 6.79 -53.98
N ILE A 95 38.03 6.76 -53.87
CA ILE A 95 37.16 7.67 -54.65
C ILE A 95 35.96 8.15 -53.79
N PRO A 96 35.75 9.47 -53.61
CA PRO A 96 34.65 10.01 -52.81
C PRO A 96 33.38 10.11 -53.67
N VAL A 97 32.85 8.98 -54.15
CA VAL A 97 31.50 8.96 -54.73
C VAL A 97 30.56 8.45 -53.65
N ILE A 98 29.65 9.32 -53.21
CA ILE A 98 28.63 8.98 -52.20
C ILE A 98 27.27 8.79 -52.87
N ASN A 99 26.41 8.00 -52.23
CA ASN A 99 25.00 7.94 -52.56
C ASN A 99 24.35 9.29 -52.28
N ALA A 100 23.87 9.97 -53.32
CA ALA A 100 23.31 11.30 -53.16
C ALA A 100 22.22 11.65 -54.17
N ILE A 101 21.30 12.47 -53.70
CA ILE A 101 20.26 13.16 -54.46
C ILE A 101 20.68 14.63 -54.49
N GLY A 102 21.10 15.16 -55.63
CA GLY A 102 21.73 16.48 -55.74
C GLY A 102 23.14 16.47 -55.13
N ASN A 103 24.09 15.84 -55.82
CA ASN A 103 25.41 15.54 -55.29
C ASN A 103 26.33 16.75 -55.19
N LEU A 104 26.65 17.40 -56.32
CA LEU A 104 27.63 18.49 -56.39
C LEU A 104 26.95 19.85 -56.53
N VAL A 105 27.70 20.93 -56.30
CA VAL A 105 27.21 22.31 -56.39
C VAL A 105 26.48 22.58 -57.72
N GLY A 106 25.26 23.13 -57.62
CA GLY A 106 24.42 23.47 -58.78
C GLY A 106 23.62 22.32 -59.38
N SER A 107 23.82 21.07 -58.91
CA SER A 107 23.03 19.92 -59.34
C SER A 107 21.63 19.90 -58.71
N THR A 108 20.70 19.17 -59.35
CA THR A 108 19.35 18.91 -58.81
C THR A 108 19.01 17.43 -58.92
N GLY A 109 18.68 16.79 -57.81
CA GLY A 109 18.21 15.41 -57.78
C GLY A 109 16.78 15.31 -57.28
N ASN A 110 15.96 14.47 -57.91
CA ASN A 110 14.59 14.19 -57.47
C ASN A 110 14.34 12.69 -57.46
N VAL A 111 13.91 12.15 -56.33
CA VAL A 111 13.52 10.73 -56.20
C VAL A 111 12.08 10.64 -55.73
N THR A 112 11.29 9.82 -56.41
CA THR A 112 9.91 9.48 -56.01
C THR A 112 9.77 7.97 -55.88
N ILE A 113 9.32 7.52 -54.71
CA ILE A 113 8.97 6.12 -54.43
C ILE A 113 7.48 6.08 -54.12
N THR A 114 6.68 5.53 -55.02
CA THR A 114 5.22 5.60 -54.94
C THR A 114 4.57 4.25 -55.25
N GLY A 115 3.48 3.95 -54.56
CA GLY A 115 2.74 2.71 -54.75
C GLY A 115 3.25 1.55 -53.89
N SER A 116 2.32 0.69 -53.46
CA SER A 116 2.59 -0.46 -52.60
C SER A 116 3.63 -1.40 -53.21
N GLY A 117 4.63 -1.77 -52.41
CA GLY A 117 5.71 -2.68 -52.81
C GLY A 117 6.85 -2.01 -53.58
N SER A 118 6.75 -0.73 -53.92
CA SER A 118 7.85 0.05 -54.50
C SER A 118 8.92 0.32 -53.44
N GLN A 119 10.18 0.03 -53.74
CA GLN A 119 11.26 0.12 -52.75
C GLN A 119 12.55 0.72 -53.30
N TRP A 120 13.20 1.53 -52.48
CA TRP A 120 14.63 1.83 -52.61
C TRP A 120 15.39 1.26 -51.41
N ILE A 121 16.31 0.33 -51.68
CA ILE A 121 17.12 -0.37 -50.68
C ILE A 121 18.58 0.08 -50.84
N ASN A 122 19.01 1.01 -50.00
CA ASN A 122 20.38 1.51 -49.97
C ASN A 122 21.15 0.86 -48.82
N ALA A 123 22.31 0.23 -49.08
CA ALA A 123 23.10 -0.43 -48.03
C ALA A 123 23.93 0.54 -47.15
N SER A 124 23.99 1.82 -47.52
CA SER A 124 24.82 2.87 -46.91
C SER A 124 23.97 4.09 -46.54
N ASN A 125 24.49 5.30 -46.74
CA ASN A 125 23.80 6.54 -46.46
C ASN A 125 22.87 6.95 -47.61
N ILE A 126 21.70 7.51 -47.28
CA ILE A 126 20.90 8.28 -48.24
C ILE A 126 21.15 9.77 -47.95
N ASN A 127 21.90 10.45 -48.82
CA ASN A 127 22.18 11.89 -48.70
C ASN A 127 21.25 12.69 -49.65
N VAL A 128 20.36 13.50 -49.08
CA VAL A 128 19.43 14.35 -49.82
C VAL A 128 19.90 15.79 -49.75
N GLY A 129 20.31 16.35 -50.89
CA GLY A 129 21.01 17.63 -50.97
C GLY A 129 22.41 17.51 -50.36
N SER A 130 23.37 16.96 -51.12
CA SER A 130 24.75 16.79 -50.65
C SER A 130 25.51 18.13 -50.68
N GLU A 131 25.86 18.62 -51.87
CA GLU A 131 26.32 19.99 -52.13
C GLU A 131 25.34 20.76 -53.05
N GLY A 132 24.42 20.04 -53.71
CA GLY A 132 23.39 20.59 -54.57
C GLY A 132 22.01 20.65 -53.90
N SER A 133 20.96 20.56 -54.73
CA SER A 133 19.57 20.47 -54.26
C SER A 133 19.01 19.06 -54.46
N GLY A 134 18.48 18.44 -53.42
CA GLY A 134 17.91 17.09 -53.49
C GLY A 134 16.50 17.02 -52.92
N THR A 135 15.64 16.24 -53.57
CA THR A 135 14.30 15.90 -53.05
C THR A 135 14.06 14.40 -53.02
N LEU A 136 13.48 13.90 -51.92
CA LEU A 136 12.98 12.53 -51.79
C LEU A 136 11.51 12.56 -51.36
N LEU A 137 10.64 12.02 -52.21
CA LEU A 137 9.23 11.82 -51.92
C LEU A 137 8.94 10.31 -51.79
N VAL A 138 8.42 9.90 -50.64
CA VAL A 138 7.92 8.55 -50.42
C VAL A 138 6.44 8.63 -50.10
N GLU A 139 5.61 8.02 -50.94
CA GLU A 139 4.17 8.14 -50.86
C GLU A 139 3.43 6.86 -51.26
N ASN A 140 2.12 6.82 -51.00
CA ASN A 140 1.21 5.74 -51.42
C ASN A 140 1.71 4.32 -51.09
N GLY A 141 2.37 4.12 -49.95
CA GLY A 141 2.89 2.81 -49.53
C GLY A 141 4.29 2.45 -50.04
N GLY A 142 5.01 3.42 -50.62
CA GLY A 142 6.42 3.26 -50.98
C GLY A 142 7.34 3.16 -49.76
N ILE A 143 8.52 2.55 -49.94
CA ILE A 143 9.48 2.35 -48.85
C ILE A 143 10.90 2.77 -49.28
N ALA A 144 11.54 3.63 -48.50
CA ALA A 144 12.97 3.89 -48.56
C ALA A 144 13.69 3.20 -47.38
N ILE A 145 14.84 2.59 -47.63
CA ILE A 145 15.71 1.99 -46.60
C ILE A 145 17.11 2.56 -46.74
N ALA A 146 17.62 3.19 -45.68
CA ALA A 146 19.03 3.55 -45.53
C ALA A 146 19.70 2.55 -44.57
N GLY A 147 20.66 1.79 -45.09
CA GLY A 147 21.43 0.78 -44.35
C GLY A 147 22.40 1.39 -43.33
N ASN A 148 22.69 2.68 -43.45
CA ASN A 148 23.38 3.48 -42.45
C ASN A 148 22.63 4.80 -42.19
N ASP A 149 23.22 5.97 -42.43
CA ASP A 149 22.66 7.26 -42.00
C ASP A 149 21.72 7.89 -43.05
N GLY A 150 20.67 8.57 -42.60
CA GLY A 150 19.89 9.48 -43.44
C GLY A 150 20.39 10.92 -43.24
N ILE A 151 20.85 11.58 -44.30
CA ILE A 151 21.39 12.95 -44.20
C ILE A 151 20.61 13.87 -45.13
N ILE A 152 20.11 14.99 -44.62
CA ILE A 152 19.36 16.00 -45.38
C ILE A 152 20.10 17.34 -45.24
N GLY A 153 20.58 17.90 -46.35
CA GLY A 153 21.40 19.12 -46.35
C GLY A 153 22.81 18.85 -45.79
N TYR A 154 23.63 18.07 -46.52
CA TYR A 154 24.91 17.56 -46.03
C TYR A 154 25.98 18.65 -45.88
N ARG A 155 26.27 19.43 -46.93
CA ARG A 155 27.32 20.48 -46.93
C ARG A 155 26.71 21.88 -46.82
N ALA A 156 27.53 22.86 -46.45
CA ALA A 156 27.11 24.26 -46.41
C ALA A 156 26.49 24.71 -47.74
N SER A 157 25.42 25.51 -47.67
CA SER A 157 24.63 26.00 -48.82
C SER A 157 23.88 24.95 -49.65
N SER A 158 23.98 23.65 -49.32
CA SER A 158 23.12 22.62 -49.91
C SER A 158 21.68 22.72 -49.42
N THR A 159 20.74 22.16 -50.16
CA THR A 159 19.32 22.08 -49.76
C THR A 159 18.77 20.68 -49.98
N GLY A 160 18.38 20.00 -48.92
CA GLY A 160 17.70 18.71 -48.96
C GLY A 160 16.25 18.83 -48.48
N ALA A 161 15.33 18.18 -49.16
CA ALA A 161 13.94 18.07 -48.71
C ALA A 161 13.44 16.63 -48.83
N VAL A 162 12.89 16.10 -47.74
CA VAL A 162 12.29 14.77 -47.69
C VAL A 162 10.84 14.89 -47.24
N THR A 163 9.94 14.22 -47.96
CA THR A 163 8.53 14.09 -47.57
C THR A 163 8.15 12.62 -47.55
N ILE A 164 7.66 12.15 -46.40
CA ILE A 164 7.05 10.84 -46.23
C ILE A 164 5.56 11.07 -45.97
N THR A 165 4.71 10.70 -46.93
CA THR A 165 3.27 11.01 -46.88
C THR A 165 2.40 9.81 -47.22
N GLY A 166 1.24 9.72 -46.58
CA GLY A 166 0.24 8.70 -46.87
C GLY A 166 0.45 7.41 -46.07
N PRO A 167 -0.63 6.66 -45.78
CA PRO A 167 -0.56 5.42 -45.02
C PRO A 167 0.36 4.37 -45.66
N GLY A 168 1.22 3.77 -44.83
CA GLY A 168 2.13 2.69 -45.24
C GLY A 168 3.42 3.17 -45.92
N SER A 169 3.56 4.48 -46.20
CA SER A 169 4.80 5.07 -46.71
C SER A 169 5.85 5.14 -45.60
N GLN A 170 7.07 4.69 -45.89
CA GLN A 170 8.10 4.52 -44.86
C GLN A 170 9.48 4.98 -45.28
N TRP A 171 10.23 5.54 -44.33
CA TRP A 171 11.68 5.62 -44.39
C TRP A 171 12.32 4.97 -43.17
N ASN A 172 13.03 3.86 -43.41
CA ASN A 172 13.68 3.06 -42.38
C ASN A 172 15.20 3.30 -42.42
N ILE A 173 15.75 3.82 -41.31
CA ILE A 173 17.15 4.24 -41.19
C ILE A 173 17.83 3.39 -40.11
N MET A 174 18.80 2.58 -40.53
CA MET A 174 19.46 1.61 -39.64
C MET A 174 20.54 2.23 -38.75
N ALA A 175 20.97 3.46 -39.02
CA ALA A 175 21.82 4.25 -38.14
C ALA A 175 21.11 5.55 -37.67
N GLY A 176 21.77 6.69 -37.79
CA GLY A 176 21.23 7.98 -37.36
C GLY A 176 20.60 8.79 -38.50
N ILE A 177 19.86 9.83 -38.16
CA ILE A 177 19.39 10.83 -39.12
C ILE A 177 19.91 12.21 -38.74
N ALA A 178 20.32 12.99 -39.73
CA ALA A 178 20.66 14.41 -39.56
C ALA A 178 19.88 15.26 -40.56
N THR A 179 18.97 16.09 -40.05
CA THR A 179 18.25 17.09 -40.84
C THR A 179 18.90 18.45 -40.64
N GLY A 180 19.48 19.02 -41.71
CA GLY A 180 20.34 20.19 -41.60
C GLY A 180 21.68 19.81 -40.98
N PHE A 181 22.50 19.03 -41.71
CA PHE A 181 23.81 18.61 -41.22
C PHE A 181 24.78 19.79 -41.18
N GLN A 182 25.11 20.38 -42.34
CA GLN A 182 25.76 21.70 -42.48
C GLN A 182 24.99 22.63 -43.42
N GLY A 183 24.04 22.11 -44.20
CA GLY A 183 23.18 22.88 -45.10
C GLY A 183 21.75 22.98 -44.58
N ASN A 184 20.82 23.28 -45.49
CA ASN A 184 19.40 23.38 -45.18
C ASN A 184 18.74 22.02 -45.39
N GLY A 185 18.14 21.45 -44.34
CA GLY A 185 17.40 20.21 -44.42
C GLY A 185 15.96 20.37 -43.97
N THR A 186 15.02 19.82 -44.74
CA THR A 186 13.61 19.74 -44.37
C THR A 186 13.13 18.29 -44.39
N LEU A 187 12.45 17.87 -43.33
CA LEU A 187 11.78 16.57 -43.25
C LEU A 187 10.30 16.77 -42.89
N ASN A 188 9.41 16.35 -43.78
CA ASN A 188 7.97 16.34 -43.54
C ASN A 188 7.48 14.89 -43.40
N ILE A 189 6.86 14.57 -42.28
CA ILE A 189 6.21 13.29 -42.02
C ILE A 189 4.73 13.58 -41.83
N VAL A 190 3.95 13.33 -42.87
CA VAL A 190 2.57 13.83 -42.97
C VAL A 190 1.59 12.74 -43.40
N ASP A 191 0.29 12.97 -43.16
CA ASP A 191 -0.81 12.13 -43.65
C ASP A 191 -0.65 10.61 -43.44
N GLY A 192 -0.07 10.18 -42.32
CA GLY A 192 0.12 8.76 -41.99
C GLY A 192 1.49 8.16 -42.39
N GLY A 193 2.44 8.99 -42.81
CA GLY A 193 3.81 8.58 -43.10
C GLY A 193 4.59 8.13 -41.84
N LEU A 194 5.59 7.26 -42.02
CA LEU A 194 6.41 6.75 -40.92
C LEU A 194 7.91 6.90 -41.20
N VAL A 195 8.66 7.46 -40.26
CA VAL A 195 10.13 7.43 -40.24
C VAL A 195 10.60 6.67 -39.01
N SER A 196 11.47 5.66 -39.19
CA SER A 196 12.06 4.88 -38.10
C SER A 196 13.58 5.00 -38.11
N VAL A 197 14.17 5.35 -36.97
CA VAL A 197 15.62 5.59 -36.79
C VAL A 197 16.16 4.72 -35.66
N MET A 198 17.21 3.95 -35.92
CA MET A 198 17.75 2.99 -34.96
C MET A 198 18.81 3.58 -34.03
N LYS A 199 19.48 4.68 -34.39
CA LYS A 199 20.44 5.41 -33.54
C LYS A 199 19.92 6.81 -33.20
N ASN A 200 20.83 7.79 -33.08
CA ASN A 200 20.49 9.15 -32.70
C ASN A 200 19.96 9.96 -33.89
N SER A 201 19.11 10.92 -33.58
CA SER A 201 18.55 11.87 -34.55
C SER A 201 19.00 13.28 -34.22
N TYR A 202 19.31 14.06 -35.24
CA TYR A 202 19.82 15.42 -35.11
C TYR A 202 19.06 16.37 -36.04
N ILE A 203 18.72 17.55 -35.53
CA ILE A 203 18.14 18.65 -36.30
C ILE A 203 19.04 19.87 -36.09
N GLY A 204 19.68 20.37 -37.16
CA GLY A 204 20.68 21.43 -37.08
C GLY A 204 21.95 20.97 -36.35
N LEU A 205 22.70 20.02 -36.93
CA LEU A 205 23.79 19.34 -36.22
C LEU A 205 25.07 20.19 -36.08
N TYR A 206 25.61 20.71 -37.18
CA TYR A 206 26.86 21.47 -37.21
C TYR A 206 26.61 22.97 -37.45
N PRO A 207 27.62 23.85 -37.25
CA PRO A 207 27.49 25.26 -37.56
C PRO A 207 26.97 25.48 -38.99
N THR A 208 26.09 26.48 -39.15
CA THR A 208 25.34 26.82 -40.38
C THR A 208 24.30 25.81 -40.84
N GLY A 209 24.23 24.62 -40.23
CA GLY A 209 23.15 23.67 -40.49
C GLY A 209 21.81 24.21 -40.02
N VAL A 210 20.82 24.21 -40.91
CA VAL A 210 19.44 24.60 -40.60
C VAL A 210 18.54 23.39 -40.82
N GLY A 211 18.01 22.82 -39.75
CA GLY A 211 17.13 21.67 -39.78
C GLY A 211 15.70 22.05 -39.41
N VAL A 212 14.74 21.69 -40.26
CA VAL A 212 13.30 21.87 -40.00
C VAL A 212 12.60 20.53 -40.17
N VAL A 213 11.92 20.07 -39.12
CA VAL A 213 11.13 18.84 -39.15
C VAL A 213 9.70 19.11 -38.72
N THR A 214 8.76 18.59 -39.50
CA THR A 214 7.32 18.64 -39.19
C THR A 214 6.75 17.23 -39.17
N VAL A 215 6.06 16.88 -38.09
CA VAL A 215 5.30 15.63 -37.95
C VAL A 215 3.83 15.99 -37.74
N SER A 216 3.01 15.79 -38.77
CA SER A 216 1.65 16.35 -38.83
C SER A 216 0.63 15.35 -39.35
N GLY A 217 -0.57 15.35 -38.77
CA GLY A 217 -1.68 14.51 -39.22
C GLY A 217 -1.76 13.15 -38.52
N THR A 218 -2.98 12.62 -38.48
CA THR A 218 -3.28 11.34 -37.83
C THR A 218 -2.46 10.20 -38.44
N GLY A 219 -1.77 9.44 -37.58
CA GLY A 219 -0.97 8.28 -37.97
C GLY A 219 0.46 8.61 -38.40
N SER A 220 0.79 9.88 -38.60
CA SER A 220 2.15 10.33 -38.92
C SER A 220 3.08 10.13 -37.74
N GLN A 221 4.18 9.41 -37.95
CA GLN A 221 5.02 8.92 -36.86
C GLN A 221 6.51 9.09 -37.14
N TRP A 222 7.24 9.61 -36.14
CA TRP A 222 8.69 9.57 -36.11
C TRP A 222 9.19 8.78 -34.90
N HIS A 223 9.72 7.59 -35.16
CA HIS A 223 10.24 6.70 -34.13
C HIS A 223 11.76 6.79 -34.05
N ASN A 224 12.25 7.29 -32.91
CA ASN A 224 13.67 7.36 -32.61
C ASN A 224 13.99 6.32 -31.53
N ALA A 225 14.78 5.30 -31.86
CA ALA A 225 15.14 4.26 -30.90
C ALA A 225 16.07 4.79 -29.79
N ASN A 226 16.80 5.89 -30.06
CA ASN A 226 17.68 6.56 -29.10
C ASN A 226 17.28 8.04 -28.90
N ASN A 227 18.27 8.92 -28.78
CA ASN A 227 18.04 10.31 -28.42
C ASN A 227 17.82 11.18 -29.67
N LEU A 228 17.05 12.24 -29.49
CA LEU A 228 16.76 13.26 -30.50
C LEU A 228 17.33 14.61 -30.04
N THR A 229 18.28 15.15 -30.79
CA THR A 229 18.84 16.48 -30.55
C THR A 229 18.20 17.50 -31.47
N VAL A 230 17.58 18.54 -30.89
CA VAL A 230 16.98 19.67 -31.63
C VAL A 230 17.82 20.91 -31.39
N GLY A 231 18.51 21.37 -32.43
CA GLY A 231 19.55 22.40 -32.35
C GLY A 231 20.80 21.85 -31.66
N GLY A 232 21.71 21.28 -32.45
CA GLY A 232 23.07 20.91 -32.03
C GLY A 232 23.94 22.15 -31.96
N ASP A 233 24.91 22.26 -32.87
CA ASP A 233 25.68 23.50 -33.09
C ASP A 233 25.02 24.44 -34.13
N GLY A 234 23.97 23.97 -34.81
CA GLY A 234 23.19 24.72 -35.80
C GLY A 234 21.75 25.01 -35.35
N ASP A 235 20.95 25.57 -36.26
CA ASP A 235 19.56 25.95 -36.01
C ASP A 235 18.65 24.74 -36.25
N GLY A 236 17.95 24.29 -35.21
CA GLY A 236 17.02 23.16 -35.30
C GLY A 236 15.62 23.51 -34.86
N THR A 237 14.62 23.13 -35.65
CA THR A 237 13.20 23.29 -35.33
C THR A 237 12.44 21.98 -35.54
N LEU A 238 11.67 21.58 -34.54
CA LEU A 238 10.74 20.46 -34.60
C LEU A 238 9.33 20.92 -34.24
N LEU A 239 8.39 20.77 -35.18
CA LEU A 239 6.96 20.94 -34.96
C LEU A 239 6.25 19.59 -34.97
N ILE A 240 5.51 19.29 -33.90
CA ILE A 240 4.62 18.12 -33.82
C ILE A 240 3.20 18.65 -33.70
N GLU A 241 2.38 18.38 -34.71
CA GLU A 241 1.05 19.00 -34.80
C GLU A 241 -0.02 18.04 -35.32
N ASN A 242 -1.29 18.43 -35.21
CA ASN A 242 -2.42 17.73 -35.85
C ASN A 242 -2.45 16.21 -35.61
N SER A 243 -2.20 15.78 -34.37
CA SER A 243 -2.10 14.37 -33.95
C SER A 243 -0.90 13.58 -34.49
N GLY A 244 0.14 14.26 -34.97
CA GLY A 244 1.44 13.65 -35.23
C GLY A 244 2.09 13.13 -33.95
N LEU A 245 2.91 12.09 -34.06
CA LEU A 245 3.58 11.45 -32.93
C LEU A 245 5.10 11.35 -33.14
N VAL A 246 5.85 11.83 -32.17
CA VAL A 246 7.31 11.61 -32.08
C VAL A 246 7.61 10.81 -30.83
N SER A 247 8.40 9.75 -30.97
CA SER A 247 8.88 8.97 -29.82
C SER A 247 10.40 8.96 -29.74
N ALA A 248 10.97 9.09 -28.55
CA ALA A 248 12.41 9.09 -28.30
C ALA A 248 12.76 8.57 -26.89
N ARG A 249 14.04 8.29 -26.62
CA ARG A 249 14.53 8.05 -25.24
C ARG A 249 14.80 9.34 -24.47
N GLN A 250 15.15 10.39 -25.21
CA GLN A 250 15.40 11.74 -24.72
C GLN A 250 15.25 12.71 -25.89
N ILE A 251 14.73 13.90 -25.62
CA ILE A 251 14.75 15.04 -26.52
C ILE A 251 15.45 16.22 -25.83
N PHE A 252 16.47 16.77 -26.47
CA PHE A 252 17.29 17.82 -25.85
C PHE A 252 17.96 18.72 -26.90
N GLY A 253 18.48 19.87 -26.49
CA GLY A 253 19.29 20.74 -27.36
C GLY A 253 19.10 22.23 -27.13
N GLN A 254 19.50 23.03 -28.12
CA GLN A 254 19.47 24.50 -28.12
C GLN A 254 18.47 25.09 -29.13
N GLY A 255 17.73 24.23 -29.84
CA GLY A 255 16.74 24.61 -30.85
C GLY A 255 15.33 24.72 -30.28
N THR A 256 14.35 24.75 -31.19
CA THR A 256 12.92 24.92 -30.84
C THR A 256 12.15 23.61 -31.02
N LEU A 257 11.48 23.17 -29.96
CA LEU A 257 10.43 22.15 -29.98
C LEU A 257 9.07 22.83 -29.76
N SER A 258 8.15 22.65 -30.69
CA SER A 258 6.78 23.18 -30.60
C SER A 258 5.76 22.04 -30.73
N LEU A 259 4.77 22.02 -29.84
CA LEU A 259 3.60 21.12 -29.94
C LEU A 259 2.34 21.92 -30.28
N ASP A 260 1.59 21.45 -31.27
CA ASP A 260 0.29 22.04 -31.67
C ASP A 260 -0.75 20.94 -31.95
N ASN A 261 -1.34 20.38 -30.89
CA ASN A 261 -2.12 19.15 -30.91
C ASN A 261 -1.29 17.91 -31.33
N GLY A 262 0.03 17.93 -31.09
CA GLY A 262 0.95 16.80 -31.30
C GLY A 262 1.24 15.99 -30.03
N THR A 263 1.81 14.80 -30.20
CA THR A 263 2.22 13.91 -29.09
C THR A 263 3.73 13.66 -29.08
N LEU A 264 4.36 13.90 -27.94
CA LEU A 264 5.71 13.43 -27.62
C LEU A 264 5.60 12.22 -26.68
N GLN A 265 6.13 11.08 -27.08
CA GLN A 265 6.03 9.81 -26.35
C GLN A 265 7.38 9.29 -25.87
N ALA A 266 7.45 8.86 -24.61
CA ALA A 266 8.64 8.26 -24.03
C ALA A 266 8.86 6.80 -24.46
N ARG A 267 10.12 6.40 -24.56
CA ARG A 267 10.53 5.01 -24.88
C ARG A 267 11.31 4.31 -23.76
N ALA A 268 11.63 5.02 -22.70
CA ALA A 268 12.33 4.50 -21.52
C ALA A 268 12.19 5.49 -20.36
N SER A 269 12.35 5.03 -19.11
CA SER A 269 12.47 5.92 -17.96
C SER A 269 13.72 6.78 -18.09
N ASN A 270 13.56 8.09 -17.94
CA ASN A 270 14.65 9.07 -18.03
C ASN A 270 14.25 10.37 -17.33
N ALA A 271 14.92 10.68 -16.21
CA ALA A 271 14.68 11.91 -15.46
C ALA A 271 14.97 13.20 -16.26
N ASN A 272 15.73 13.12 -17.35
CA ASN A 272 16.01 14.25 -18.24
C ASN A 272 15.40 14.05 -19.63
N PHE A 273 14.23 13.38 -19.71
CA PHE A 273 13.56 13.06 -20.97
C PHE A 273 13.39 14.29 -21.88
N ILE A 274 13.03 15.45 -21.32
CA ILE A 274 12.98 16.73 -22.05
C ILE A 274 14.02 17.67 -21.43
N SER A 275 15.00 18.11 -22.24
CA SER A 275 16.10 18.96 -21.77
C SER A 275 16.61 19.97 -22.80
N PHE A 276 15.96 21.11 -22.90
CA PHE A 276 16.39 22.30 -23.60
C PHE A 276 17.10 23.25 -22.65
N THR A 277 18.31 23.66 -23.02
CA THR A 277 19.16 24.58 -22.23
C THR A 277 19.57 25.76 -23.09
N GLY A 278 20.19 26.79 -22.50
CA GLY A 278 20.70 27.95 -23.22
C GLY A 278 19.64 28.67 -24.05
N ALA A 279 19.76 28.64 -25.38
CA ALA A 279 18.81 29.26 -26.31
C ALA A 279 17.63 28.34 -26.69
N GLY A 280 17.62 27.09 -26.19
CA GLY A 280 16.59 26.11 -26.49
C GLY A 280 15.22 26.50 -25.95
N VAL A 281 14.18 26.24 -26.75
CA VAL A 281 12.79 26.59 -26.44
C VAL A 281 11.93 25.33 -26.54
N PHE A 282 11.12 25.09 -25.52
CA PHE A 282 9.99 24.16 -25.59
C PHE A 282 8.68 24.93 -25.38
N GLU A 283 7.80 24.90 -26.38
CA GLU A 283 6.54 25.64 -26.36
C GLU A 283 5.32 24.80 -26.74
N LEU A 284 4.18 25.16 -26.14
CA LEU A 284 2.84 24.67 -26.46
C LEU A 284 2.11 25.77 -27.23
N LEU A 285 1.86 25.52 -28.51
CA LEU A 285 1.10 26.41 -29.39
C LEU A 285 -0.40 26.30 -29.10
N ALA A 286 -1.24 27.03 -29.85
CA ALA A 286 -2.66 27.20 -29.52
C ALA A 286 -3.46 25.90 -29.37
N GLY A 287 -3.12 24.85 -30.11
CA GLY A 287 -3.72 23.52 -30.02
C GLY A 287 -3.19 22.65 -28.87
N GLY A 288 -2.23 23.13 -28.09
CA GLY A 288 -1.64 22.42 -26.94
C GLY A 288 -0.70 21.28 -27.34
N GLY A 289 -0.35 20.42 -26.38
CA GLY A 289 0.52 19.28 -26.63
C GLY A 289 0.29 18.14 -25.65
N THR A 290 0.57 16.92 -26.10
CA THR A 290 0.52 15.72 -25.25
C THR A 290 1.91 15.22 -24.95
N ILE A 291 2.20 15.00 -23.66
CA ILE A 291 3.36 14.22 -23.20
C ILE A 291 2.83 12.87 -22.72
N ASP A 292 3.17 11.82 -23.47
CA ASP A 292 2.83 10.44 -23.15
C ASP A 292 4.03 9.75 -22.48
N SER A 293 3.87 9.42 -21.20
CA SER A 293 4.91 8.71 -20.45
C SER A 293 5.05 7.25 -20.89
N ASN A 294 4.06 6.69 -21.58
CA ASN A 294 4.06 5.32 -22.08
C ASN A 294 4.41 4.27 -20.99
N GLY A 295 4.04 4.56 -19.74
CA GLY A 295 4.32 3.71 -18.59
C GLY A 295 5.71 3.90 -17.94
N PHE A 296 6.51 4.85 -18.41
CA PHE A 296 7.84 5.16 -17.87
C PHE A 296 7.84 6.38 -16.94
N ASP A 297 8.79 6.42 -16.01
CA ASP A 297 9.04 7.61 -15.20
C ASP A 297 10.02 8.54 -15.92
N ILE A 298 9.55 9.72 -16.26
CA ILE A 298 10.25 10.72 -17.08
C ILE A 298 10.26 12.08 -16.39
N GLY A 299 11.27 12.89 -16.67
CA GLY A 299 11.34 14.27 -16.21
C GLY A 299 11.52 15.27 -17.35
N ALA A 300 11.03 16.49 -17.13
CA ALA A 300 11.23 17.64 -17.98
C ALA A 300 11.93 18.73 -17.17
N ASN A 301 13.17 19.03 -17.55
CA ASN A 301 14.03 19.99 -16.86
C ASN A 301 14.17 21.34 -17.58
N SER A 302 13.16 21.65 -18.38
CA SER A 302 13.09 22.85 -19.21
C SER A 302 11.80 23.59 -18.94
N VAL A 303 11.85 24.90 -19.08
CA VAL A 303 10.65 25.73 -19.06
C VAL A 303 9.77 25.35 -20.24
N ILE A 304 8.59 24.80 -19.96
CA ILE A 304 7.51 24.68 -20.92
C ILE A 304 6.80 26.03 -21.00
N SER A 305 6.66 26.58 -22.20
CA SER A 305 6.09 27.92 -22.44
C SER A 305 4.91 27.88 -23.41
N GLY A 306 4.25 29.01 -23.65
CA GLY A 306 3.21 29.15 -24.68
C GLY A 306 1.78 29.28 -24.15
N ILE A 307 0.80 29.28 -25.05
CA ILE A 307 -0.62 29.50 -24.69
C ILE A 307 -1.44 28.21 -24.66
N GLY A 308 -0.87 27.11 -25.16
CA GLY A 308 -1.55 25.83 -25.28
C GLY A 308 -1.68 25.06 -23.98
N SER A 309 -2.61 24.09 -23.98
CA SER A 309 -2.79 23.14 -22.88
C SER A 309 -1.71 22.06 -22.89
N LEU A 310 -1.30 21.59 -21.71
CA LEU A 310 -0.49 20.39 -21.53
C LEU A 310 -1.38 19.20 -21.20
N THR A 311 -1.33 18.13 -21.99
CA THR A 311 -1.96 16.85 -21.66
C THR A 311 -0.92 15.84 -21.22
N LYS A 312 -1.03 15.33 -19.99
CA LYS A 312 -0.26 14.20 -19.47
C LYS A 312 -1.05 12.91 -19.62
N THR A 313 -0.48 11.93 -20.32
CA THR A 313 -1.02 10.57 -20.45
C THR A 313 0.05 9.50 -20.20
N GLY A 314 -0.35 8.23 -20.23
CA GLY A 314 0.50 7.09 -19.89
C GLY A 314 0.63 6.87 -18.38
N MET A 315 0.76 5.62 -17.94
CA MET A 315 0.70 5.25 -16.53
C MET A 315 1.91 5.69 -15.69
N GLY A 316 3.05 6.00 -16.31
CA GLY A 316 4.26 6.43 -15.62
C GLY A 316 4.22 7.90 -15.20
N THR A 317 5.22 8.32 -14.42
CA THR A 317 5.32 9.68 -13.86
C THR A 317 5.92 10.67 -14.87
N LEU A 318 5.36 11.87 -14.97
CA LEU A 318 6.04 13.04 -15.54
C LEU A 318 6.41 13.99 -14.40
N THR A 319 7.70 14.22 -14.20
CA THR A 319 8.21 15.17 -13.20
C THR A 319 8.56 16.50 -13.87
N LEU A 320 7.95 17.59 -13.41
CA LEU A 320 8.30 18.96 -13.82
C LEU A 320 9.14 19.60 -12.72
N ASP A 321 10.39 19.95 -13.04
CA ASP A 321 11.34 20.50 -12.07
C ASP A 321 11.65 22.00 -12.25
N SER A 322 11.00 22.62 -13.23
CA SER A 322 11.26 24.00 -13.67
C SER A 322 10.02 24.88 -13.52
N VAL A 323 10.23 26.20 -13.52
CA VAL A 323 9.14 27.18 -13.52
C VAL A 323 8.56 27.27 -14.93
N ASN A 324 7.44 26.58 -15.16
CA ASN A 324 6.77 26.57 -16.45
C ASN A 324 5.87 27.80 -16.59
N THR A 325 5.81 28.35 -17.79
CA THR A 325 5.16 29.64 -18.09
C THR A 325 3.99 29.51 -19.06
N TYR A 326 3.64 28.29 -19.46
CA TYR A 326 2.46 28.09 -20.30
C TYR A 326 1.17 28.43 -19.54
N THR A 327 0.17 28.93 -20.27
CA THR A 327 -1.09 29.43 -19.67
C THR A 327 -2.32 28.59 -19.97
N GLY A 328 -2.24 27.65 -20.92
CA GLY A 328 -3.33 26.72 -21.18
C GLY A 328 -3.45 25.67 -20.08
N ASP A 329 -4.59 24.98 -20.05
CA ASP A 329 -4.89 24.01 -18.99
C ASP A 329 -3.90 22.84 -18.95
N THR A 330 -3.68 22.29 -17.76
CA THR A 330 -2.93 21.05 -17.54
C THR A 330 -3.91 19.92 -17.28
N LEU A 331 -4.02 18.99 -18.22
CA LEU A 331 -4.91 17.83 -18.16
C LEU A 331 -4.13 16.59 -17.75
N ILE A 332 -4.39 16.04 -16.57
CA ILE A 332 -3.72 14.85 -16.04
C ILE A 332 -4.67 13.67 -16.24
N ASN A 333 -4.61 13.07 -17.42
CA ASN A 333 -5.54 12.01 -17.83
C ASN A 333 -5.17 10.66 -17.22
N GLN A 334 -3.87 10.33 -17.19
CA GLN A 334 -3.35 9.05 -16.69
C GLN A 334 -1.98 9.20 -16.04
N GLY A 335 -1.71 8.31 -15.07
CA GLY A 335 -0.45 8.27 -14.34
C GLY A 335 -0.27 9.51 -13.47
N THR A 336 0.98 9.82 -13.15
CA THR A 336 1.32 10.90 -12.22
C THR A 336 1.92 12.09 -12.96
N LEU A 337 1.45 13.30 -12.64
CA LEU A 337 2.20 14.54 -12.84
C LEU A 337 2.78 14.95 -11.48
N ALA A 338 4.10 14.95 -11.34
CA ALA A 338 4.79 15.40 -10.14
C ALA A 338 5.40 16.79 -10.39
N VAL A 339 5.08 17.76 -9.55
CA VAL A 339 5.68 19.10 -9.59
C VAL A 339 6.65 19.23 -8.42
N THR A 340 7.96 19.33 -8.70
CA THR A 340 8.97 19.39 -7.61
C THR A 340 8.88 20.73 -6.86
N ALA A 341 9.63 20.89 -5.76
CA ALA A 341 9.72 22.15 -5.02
C ALA A 341 10.16 23.36 -5.89
N THR A 342 10.90 23.15 -6.97
CA THR A 342 11.27 24.18 -7.95
C THR A 342 10.30 24.25 -9.14
N GLY A 343 9.52 23.21 -9.34
CA GLY A 343 8.47 23.13 -10.35
C GLY A 343 7.32 24.09 -10.06
N ASN A 344 6.83 24.74 -11.12
CA ASN A 344 5.69 25.65 -11.01
C ASN A 344 4.85 25.61 -12.28
N ILE A 345 3.53 25.46 -12.12
CA ILE A 345 2.50 25.60 -13.17
C ILE A 345 1.36 26.52 -12.70
N ALA A 346 1.67 27.53 -11.87
CA ALA A 346 0.70 28.41 -11.21
C ALA A 346 -0.20 29.18 -12.19
N ALA A 347 0.29 29.43 -13.41
CA ALA A 347 -0.46 30.11 -14.47
C ALA A 347 -1.47 29.21 -15.20
N SER A 348 -1.41 27.89 -14.99
CA SER A 348 -2.28 26.88 -15.62
C SER A 348 -3.31 26.37 -14.62
N HIS A 349 -4.54 26.16 -15.07
CA HIS A 349 -5.51 25.37 -14.30
C HIS A 349 -5.18 23.88 -14.44
N ALA A 350 -5.21 23.12 -13.33
CA ALA A 350 -4.94 21.70 -13.32
C ALA A 350 -6.24 20.89 -13.21
N PHE A 351 -6.42 19.92 -14.10
CA PHE A 351 -7.55 19.00 -14.09
C PHE A 351 -7.03 17.58 -13.85
N VAL A 352 -7.35 17.02 -12.69
CA VAL A 352 -6.97 15.65 -12.33
C VAL A 352 -8.13 14.72 -12.68
N ALA A 353 -7.95 13.88 -13.70
CA ALA A 353 -8.94 12.88 -14.09
C ALA A 353 -8.97 11.70 -13.11
N PRO A 354 -10.00 10.83 -13.11
CA PRO A 354 -10.11 9.70 -12.18
C PRO A 354 -8.92 8.73 -12.16
N THR A 355 -8.18 8.62 -13.26
CA THR A 355 -6.97 7.79 -13.39
C THR A 355 -5.67 8.58 -13.31
N GLY A 356 -5.76 9.87 -13.01
CA GLY A 356 -4.64 10.79 -12.86
C GLY A 356 -4.29 11.04 -11.39
N THR A 357 -3.00 11.31 -11.16
CA THR A 357 -2.48 11.77 -9.88
C THR A 357 -1.71 13.07 -10.08
N LEU A 358 -2.03 14.09 -9.30
CA LEU A 358 -1.20 15.27 -9.13
C LEU A 358 -0.40 15.12 -7.84
N ALA A 359 0.93 15.15 -7.94
CA ALA A 359 1.82 14.98 -6.80
C ALA A 359 2.90 16.06 -6.71
N GLY A 360 3.64 16.06 -5.60
CA GLY A 360 4.84 16.85 -5.44
C GLY A 360 4.76 17.96 -4.40
N GLU A 361 5.73 18.87 -4.47
CA GLU A 361 6.00 19.92 -3.47
C GLU A 361 5.93 21.33 -4.07
N GLY A 362 5.61 21.42 -5.35
CA GLY A 362 5.64 22.67 -6.09
C GLY A 362 4.35 23.49 -5.99
N ILE A 363 4.20 24.40 -6.95
CA ILE A 363 3.04 25.29 -7.05
C ILE A 363 2.25 24.98 -8.31
N VAL A 364 0.95 24.76 -8.17
CA VAL A 364 -0.01 24.60 -9.28
C VAL A 364 -1.04 25.73 -9.28
N GLY A 365 -1.68 26.00 -10.42
CA GLY A 365 -2.80 26.95 -10.46
C GLY A 365 -4.09 26.36 -9.89
N SER A 366 -5.25 26.95 -10.19
CA SER A 366 -6.52 26.40 -9.70
C SER A 366 -6.67 24.94 -10.11
N THR A 367 -7.13 24.09 -9.19
CA THR A 367 -7.13 22.63 -9.36
C THR A 367 -8.54 22.06 -9.23
N VAL A 368 -8.96 21.25 -10.20
CA VAL A 368 -10.16 20.41 -10.14
C VAL A 368 -9.74 18.96 -9.94
N ASN A 369 -10.14 18.34 -8.83
CA ASN A 369 -9.72 17.01 -8.45
C ASN A 369 -10.84 15.97 -8.58
N ALA A 370 -10.79 15.14 -9.62
CA ALA A 370 -11.60 13.93 -9.74
C ALA A 370 -10.79 12.63 -9.58
N GLY A 371 -9.46 12.74 -9.40
CA GLY A 371 -8.52 11.63 -9.23
C GLY A 371 -7.86 11.68 -7.86
N ILE A 372 -6.52 11.68 -7.83
CA ILE A 372 -5.74 11.78 -6.59
C ILE A 372 -4.90 13.06 -6.60
N VAL A 373 -4.94 13.80 -5.50
CA VAL A 373 -3.92 14.80 -5.15
C VAL A 373 -3.09 14.23 -4.01
N ALA A 374 -1.77 14.19 -4.16
CA ALA A 374 -0.85 13.60 -3.19
C ALA A 374 0.34 14.54 -2.98
N PRO A 375 0.26 15.49 -2.04
CA PRO A 375 1.41 16.33 -1.68
C PRO A 375 2.61 15.46 -1.26
N GLY A 376 3.82 15.99 -1.46
CA GLY A 376 5.06 15.25 -1.18
C GLY A 376 5.57 14.43 -2.37
N MET A 377 6.78 13.88 -2.22
CA MET A 377 7.41 12.99 -3.21
C MET A 377 8.00 11.75 -2.53
N SER A 378 9.29 11.77 -2.18
CA SER A 378 9.98 10.66 -1.49
C SER A 378 9.94 10.79 0.04
N SER A 379 9.32 11.86 0.52
CA SER A 379 9.15 12.21 1.92
C SER A 379 7.95 13.13 2.04
N VAL A 380 7.50 13.34 3.28
CA VAL A 380 6.44 14.31 3.57
C VAL A 380 6.77 15.69 2.98
N GLY A 381 5.79 16.34 2.37
CA GLY A 381 5.97 17.61 1.66
C GLY A 381 4.70 18.42 1.47
N SER A 382 4.85 19.64 0.94
CA SER A 382 3.73 20.58 0.80
C SER A 382 3.46 20.93 -0.65
N LEU A 383 2.27 20.63 -1.15
CA LEU A 383 1.81 21.07 -2.48
C LEU A 383 0.99 22.34 -2.34
N THR A 384 1.29 23.36 -3.16
CA THR A 384 0.55 24.63 -3.13
C THR A 384 -0.35 24.78 -4.35
N VAL A 385 -1.64 25.01 -4.13
CA VAL A 385 -2.62 25.47 -5.11
C VAL A 385 -2.70 26.99 -5.01
N ALA A 386 -2.11 27.70 -5.97
CA ALA A 386 -2.09 29.16 -6.00
C ALA A 386 -3.46 29.80 -6.26
N GLY A 387 -4.41 29.01 -6.78
CA GLY A 387 -5.78 29.42 -7.06
C GLY A 387 -6.81 28.71 -6.18
N ASN A 388 -7.99 28.46 -6.76
CA ASN A 388 -9.06 27.72 -6.08
C ASN A 388 -8.85 26.21 -6.21
N TYR A 389 -9.37 25.46 -5.26
CA TYR A 389 -9.45 24.01 -5.30
C TYR A 389 -10.91 23.56 -5.38
N THR A 390 -11.22 22.63 -6.27
CA THR A 390 -12.56 22.06 -6.38
C THR A 390 -12.48 20.53 -6.36
N GLY A 391 -13.00 19.92 -5.30
CA GLY A 391 -13.16 18.48 -5.20
C GLY A 391 -14.36 18.00 -6.02
N ASN A 392 -14.14 17.00 -6.88
CA ASN A 392 -15.17 16.34 -7.67
C ASN A 392 -15.17 14.84 -7.38
N THR A 393 -15.38 14.47 -6.11
CA THR A 393 -15.29 13.09 -5.58
C THR A 393 -13.89 12.47 -5.64
N GLY A 394 -12.85 13.27 -5.91
CA GLY A 394 -11.46 12.86 -5.85
C GLY A 394 -10.96 12.62 -4.43
N GLN A 395 -9.72 12.14 -4.33
CA GLN A 395 -9.04 11.86 -3.08
C GLN A 395 -7.87 12.82 -2.86
N LEU A 396 -7.60 13.11 -1.59
CA LEU A 396 -6.37 13.71 -1.11
C LEU A 396 -5.63 12.66 -0.29
N HIS A 397 -4.44 12.26 -0.72
CA HIS A 397 -3.59 11.32 0.02
C HIS A 397 -2.59 12.12 0.84
N ILE A 398 -2.52 11.81 2.14
CA ILE A 398 -1.63 12.46 3.11
C ILE A 398 -0.81 11.39 3.78
N GLU A 399 0.50 11.42 3.60
CA GLU A 399 1.44 10.66 4.41
C GLU A 399 1.79 11.44 5.67
N THR A 400 1.75 10.78 6.81
CA THR A 400 2.01 11.43 8.10
C THR A 400 2.62 10.45 9.08
N GLN A 401 3.55 10.90 9.92
CA GLN A 401 3.99 10.12 11.06
C GLN A 401 3.07 10.46 12.25
N LEU A 402 1.96 9.74 12.40
CA LEU A 402 0.95 10.06 13.42
C LEU A 402 1.55 10.14 14.83
N GLY A 403 1.48 11.33 15.42
CA GLY A 403 2.06 11.68 16.72
C GLY A 403 1.39 12.92 17.31
N ASP A 404 2.18 13.84 17.86
CA ASP A 404 1.69 15.10 18.43
C ASP A 404 1.53 16.20 17.36
N ASP A 405 1.24 17.43 17.78
CA ASP A 405 1.04 18.59 16.90
C ASP A 405 2.20 18.87 15.93
N ASN A 406 3.42 18.40 16.23
CA ASN A 406 4.62 18.60 15.40
C ASN A 406 4.91 17.43 14.45
N SER A 407 3.95 16.52 14.29
CA SER A 407 4.10 15.35 13.42
C SER A 407 4.53 15.75 12.00
N PRO A 408 5.63 15.18 11.46
CA PRO A 408 5.96 15.30 10.05
C PRO A 408 4.80 14.79 9.20
N THR A 409 4.29 15.64 8.30
CA THR A 409 3.09 15.35 7.52
C THR A 409 3.12 16.02 6.16
N ASP A 410 2.49 15.38 5.20
CA ASP A 410 2.10 16.03 3.95
C ASP A 410 1.11 17.16 4.23
N ARG A 411 1.17 18.19 3.37
CA ARG A 411 0.27 19.32 3.45
C ARG A 411 -0.24 19.77 2.09
N LEU A 412 -1.55 19.98 1.99
CA LEU A 412 -2.16 20.70 0.87
C LEU A 412 -2.40 22.17 1.26
N ALA A 413 -1.75 23.10 0.59
CA ALA A 413 -1.93 24.53 0.80
C ALA A 413 -2.74 25.15 -0.34
N ILE A 414 -3.92 25.69 -0.07
CA ILE A 414 -4.80 26.31 -1.06
C ILE A 414 -4.86 27.81 -0.77
N MET A 415 -4.43 28.64 -1.71
CA MET A 415 -4.42 30.09 -1.53
C MET A 415 -5.79 30.74 -1.77
N GLY A 416 -6.62 30.13 -2.63
CA GLY A 416 -7.98 30.56 -2.92
C GLY A 416 -9.06 29.85 -2.09
N ASN A 417 -10.26 29.76 -2.66
CA ASN A 417 -11.38 29.02 -2.07
C ASN A 417 -11.22 27.51 -2.30
N ALA A 418 -11.79 26.71 -1.40
CA ALA A 418 -11.97 25.28 -1.59
C ALA A 418 -13.47 24.93 -1.61
N ASP A 419 -13.91 24.17 -2.60
CA ASP A 419 -15.31 23.79 -2.80
C ASP A 419 -15.43 22.33 -3.27
N GLY A 420 -16.66 21.80 -3.31
CA GLY A 420 -16.96 20.41 -3.63
C GLY A 420 -16.52 19.45 -2.52
N ASN A 421 -16.38 18.16 -2.83
CA ASN A 421 -16.03 17.15 -1.82
C ASN A 421 -14.76 16.39 -2.22
N THR A 422 -13.86 16.21 -1.26
CA THR A 422 -12.64 15.40 -1.37
C THR A 422 -12.52 14.46 -0.17
N ALA A 423 -12.32 13.17 -0.44
CA ALA A 423 -12.01 12.20 0.61
C ALA A 423 -10.52 12.26 0.98
N VAL A 424 -10.21 12.44 2.26
CA VAL A 424 -8.84 12.52 2.77
C VAL A 424 -8.43 11.13 3.26
N LYS A 425 -7.47 10.52 2.58
CA LYS A 425 -6.85 9.25 3.00
C LYS A 425 -5.54 9.54 3.69
N VAL A 426 -5.40 9.09 4.94
CA VAL A 426 -4.16 9.24 5.72
C VAL A 426 -3.39 7.92 5.72
N THR A 427 -2.10 7.98 5.44
CA THR A 427 -1.18 6.84 5.55
C THR A 427 -0.19 7.10 6.68
N ASN A 428 -0.23 6.28 7.72
CA ASN A 428 0.68 6.40 8.85
C ASN A 428 2.07 5.84 8.51
N LEU A 429 3.10 6.70 8.47
CA LEU A 429 4.49 6.35 8.21
C LEU A 429 5.21 5.87 9.49
N GLY A 430 4.61 4.92 10.21
CA GLY A 430 5.18 4.32 11.43
C GLY A 430 5.16 5.23 12.66
N GLY A 431 4.27 6.23 12.70
CA GLY A 431 3.99 7.00 13.91
C GLY A 431 3.35 6.13 14.99
N LEU A 432 3.83 6.27 16.23
CA LEU A 432 3.34 5.50 17.38
C LEU A 432 2.08 6.09 18.02
N GLY A 433 1.62 7.25 17.53
CA GLY A 433 0.56 8.03 18.13
C GLY A 433 1.00 8.81 19.37
N ALA A 434 0.37 9.95 19.58
CA ALA A 434 0.46 10.74 20.79
C ALA A 434 -0.79 11.63 20.90
N GLN A 435 -1.07 12.15 22.10
CA GLN A 435 -2.15 13.11 22.27
C GLN A 435 -1.79 14.45 21.62
N THR A 436 -2.62 14.91 20.68
CA THR A 436 -2.55 16.26 20.11
C THR A 436 -3.14 17.30 21.07
N VAL A 437 -2.71 18.54 20.96
CA VAL A 437 -3.33 19.69 21.63
C VAL A 437 -3.99 20.61 20.60
N ASN A 438 -3.23 21.03 19.58
CA ASN A 438 -3.70 21.86 18.47
C ASN A 438 -4.02 21.04 17.22
N GLY A 439 -3.61 19.76 17.18
CA GLY A 439 -3.81 18.86 16.05
C GLY A 439 -2.68 18.92 15.02
N ILE A 440 -2.64 17.93 14.12
CA ILE A 440 -1.67 17.87 13.02
C ILE A 440 -2.27 18.58 11.81
N ASN A 441 -1.72 19.73 11.38
CA ASN A 441 -2.23 20.51 10.25
C ASN A 441 -1.89 19.82 8.91
N ILE A 442 -2.91 19.35 8.19
CA ILE A 442 -2.72 18.64 6.92
C ILE A 442 -3.26 19.40 5.70
N ILE A 443 -4.14 20.39 5.92
CA ILE A 443 -4.70 21.22 4.85
C ILE A 443 -4.82 22.65 5.36
N GLY A 444 -4.46 23.63 4.53
CA GLY A 444 -4.83 25.01 4.78
C GLY A 444 -5.46 25.67 3.58
N VAL A 445 -6.50 26.46 3.81
CA VAL A 445 -7.29 27.17 2.81
C VAL A 445 -7.33 28.66 3.15
N GLY A 446 -6.72 29.48 2.30
CA GLY A 446 -6.67 30.93 2.45
C GLY A 446 -8.02 31.62 2.21
N GLY A 447 -8.86 31.05 1.35
CA GLY A 447 -10.20 31.53 1.03
C GLY A 447 -11.32 30.87 1.85
N LEU A 448 -12.53 30.86 1.29
CA LEU A 448 -13.71 30.21 1.87
C LEU A 448 -13.69 28.70 1.61
N ALA A 449 -14.21 27.93 2.57
CA ALA A 449 -14.41 26.49 2.45
C ALA A 449 -15.47 25.98 3.43
N ALA A 450 -16.37 25.11 2.95
CA ALA A 450 -17.40 24.46 3.76
C ALA A 450 -16.80 23.33 4.63
N ASP A 451 -17.51 22.93 5.70
CA ASP A 451 -17.01 21.91 6.64
C ASP A 451 -16.78 20.55 5.97
N ASP A 452 -17.64 20.18 5.02
CA ASP A 452 -17.63 18.90 4.31
C ASP A 452 -16.76 18.91 3.04
N THR A 453 -16.01 19.99 2.80
CA THR A 453 -15.08 20.10 1.66
C THR A 453 -14.05 18.97 1.68
N PHE A 454 -13.57 18.65 2.88
CA PHE A 454 -12.63 17.57 3.14
C PHE A 454 -13.19 16.66 4.22
N SER A 455 -13.38 15.39 3.89
CA SER A 455 -13.90 14.37 4.82
C SER A 455 -12.88 13.25 4.96
N LEU A 456 -12.54 12.87 6.19
CA LEU A 456 -11.63 11.75 6.42
C LEU A 456 -12.23 10.44 5.90
N ALA A 457 -11.45 9.68 5.14
CA ALA A 457 -11.67 8.27 4.87
C ALA A 457 -10.88 7.49 5.94
N GLY A 458 -11.52 7.30 7.09
CA GLY A 458 -10.96 6.66 8.26
C GLY A 458 -11.01 5.13 8.21
N ASP A 459 -10.35 4.53 9.19
CA ASP A 459 -10.30 3.08 9.42
C ASP A 459 -11.62 2.57 10.02
N TYR A 460 -12.27 3.40 10.86
CA TYR A 460 -13.55 3.07 11.49
C TYR A 460 -14.35 4.35 11.85
N ILE A 461 -15.57 4.15 12.35
CA ILE A 461 -16.44 5.22 12.87
C ILE A 461 -16.47 5.14 14.39
N THR A 462 -16.15 6.25 15.05
CA THR A 462 -16.14 6.38 16.51
C THR A 462 -17.56 6.43 17.09
N ALA A 463 -17.70 6.27 18.41
CA ALA A 463 -19.02 6.30 19.08
C ALA A 463 -19.77 7.64 18.92
N ASP A 464 -19.05 8.75 18.73
CA ASP A 464 -19.60 10.08 18.40
C ASP A 464 -19.81 10.32 16.89
N GLY A 465 -19.69 9.28 16.07
CA GLY A 465 -20.03 9.31 14.64
C GLY A 465 -18.96 9.93 13.74
N GLN A 466 -17.73 10.11 14.22
CA GLN A 466 -16.62 10.65 13.43
C GLN A 466 -15.84 9.52 12.76
N GLN A 467 -15.37 9.74 11.52
CA GLN A 467 -14.37 8.84 10.96
C GLN A 467 -13.03 9.08 11.67
N ALA A 468 -12.30 8.00 11.93
CA ALA A 468 -11.00 8.08 12.57
C ALA A 468 -9.96 7.16 11.93
N VAL A 469 -8.69 7.57 11.97
CA VAL A 469 -7.53 6.75 11.61
C VAL A 469 -6.72 6.38 12.85
N ILE A 470 -6.14 5.19 12.87
CA ILE A 470 -5.44 4.65 14.05
C ILE A 470 -3.93 4.99 13.99
N GLY A 471 -3.44 5.58 15.08
CA GLY A 471 -2.02 5.80 15.34
C GLY A 471 -1.66 5.23 16.71
N GLY A 472 -1.15 4.00 16.74
CA GLY A 472 -0.80 3.30 17.97
C GLY A 472 -1.96 3.22 18.96
N ALA A 473 -1.80 3.80 20.15
CA ALA A 473 -2.87 3.80 21.16
C ALA A 473 -4.03 4.76 20.86
N TYR A 474 -3.86 5.67 19.91
CA TYR A 474 -4.75 6.80 19.68
C TYR A 474 -5.53 6.66 18.37
N ALA A 475 -6.68 7.32 18.31
CA ALA A 475 -7.44 7.50 17.08
C ALA A 475 -7.54 8.99 16.74
N TYR A 476 -7.32 9.31 15.47
CA TYR A 476 -7.26 10.67 14.96
C TYR A 476 -8.47 10.97 14.08
N THR A 477 -9.18 12.06 14.39
CA THR A 477 -10.36 12.55 13.67
C THR A 477 -10.02 13.87 12.97
N LEU A 478 -10.67 14.16 11.85
CA LEU A 478 -10.39 15.37 11.06
C LEU A 478 -11.34 16.51 11.43
N HIS A 479 -10.81 17.67 11.79
CA HIS A 479 -11.59 18.85 12.16
C HIS A 479 -11.13 20.09 11.41
N ALA A 480 -12.10 20.89 10.96
CA ALA A 480 -11.85 22.19 10.36
C ALA A 480 -11.80 23.28 11.44
N SER A 481 -10.84 24.20 11.35
CA SER A 481 -10.75 25.38 12.21
C SER A 481 -11.74 26.47 11.77
N GLY A 482 -12.10 27.37 12.68
CA GLY A 482 -12.90 28.55 12.37
C GLY A 482 -14.31 28.25 11.83
N ASN A 483 -14.94 29.26 11.22
CA ASN A 483 -16.30 29.18 10.69
C ASN A 483 -16.27 29.12 9.16
N ALA A 484 -17.12 28.26 8.55
CA ALA A 484 -17.27 28.14 7.10
C ALA A 484 -17.58 29.46 6.37
N ALA A 485 -18.18 30.44 7.04
CA ALA A 485 -18.47 31.76 6.47
C ALA A 485 -17.27 32.73 6.48
N THR A 486 -16.12 32.31 7.01
CA THR A 486 -14.90 33.14 7.12
C THR A 486 -13.74 32.55 6.32
N ALA A 487 -12.94 33.40 5.69
CA ALA A 487 -11.75 32.99 4.97
C ALA A 487 -10.60 32.65 5.93
N GLY A 488 -9.70 31.74 5.52
CA GLY A 488 -8.55 31.33 6.32
C GLY A 488 -8.90 30.19 7.29
N ARG A 489 -9.18 29.01 6.74
CA ARG A 489 -9.50 27.80 7.50
C ARG A 489 -8.45 26.72 7.26
N ASP A 490 -8.20 25.92 8.28
CA ASP A 490 -7.25 24.81 8.22
C ASP A 490 -7.94 23.52 8.70
N TRP A 491 -7.46 22.36 8.25
CA TRP A 491 -7.93 21.07 8.74
C TRP A 491 -6.81 20.36 9.48
N TYR A 492 -7.17 19.82 10.64
CA TYR A 492 -6.26 19.19 11.57
C TYR A 492 -6.73 17.78 11.93
N LEU A 493 -5.77 16.87 12.09
CA LEU A 493 -6.01 15.58 12.72
C LEU A 493 -5.88 15.75 14.25
N PHE A 494 -6.95 15.43 14.97
CA PHE A 494 -7.02 15.49 16.44
C PHE A 494 -7.18 14.10 17.03
N SER A 495 -6.37 13.81 18.06
CA SER A 495 -6.48 12.62 18.89
C SER A 495 -7.07 12.93 20.27
N THR A 496 -7.85 14.00 20.38
CA THR A 496 -8.58 14.38 21.58
C THR A 496 -10.06 14.08 21.45
N LEU A 497 -10.68 13.88 22.60
CA LEU A 497 -12.11 13.76 22.75
C LEU A 497 -12.57 14.93 23.63
N ASP A 498 -13.41 15.80 23.06
CA ASP A 498 -14.10 16.84 23.83
C ASP A 498 -15.07 16.16 24.79
N ASN A 499 -14.77 16.28 26.08
CA ASN A 499 -15.26 15.40 27.15
C ASN A 499 -16.80 15.39 27.26
N PRO A 500 -17.50 14.29 26.90
CA PRO A 500 -18.94 14.17 27.15
C PRO A 500 -19.25 13.53 28.52
N LEU A 501 -18.23 13.12 29.31
CA LEU A 501 -18.39 12.22 30.45
C LEU A 501 -18.16 12.86 31.83
N GLU A 502 -17.82 14.14 31.92
CA GLU A 502 -17.84 14.92 33.17
C GLU A 502 -18.57 16.27 33.01
N PRO A 503 -19.35 16.72 34.01
CA PRO A 503 -19.82 18.11 34.06
C PRO A 503 -18.61 19.04 34.02
N GLN A 504 -18.59 19.95 33.05
CA GLN A 504 -17.47 20.83 32.73
C GLN A 504 -16.77 21.40 33.98
N GLU A 505 -15.54 20.92 34.21
CA GLU A 505 -14.55 21.63 35.02
C GLU A 505 -14.31 23.02 34.40
N PRO A 506 -14.05 24.07 35.20
CA PRO A 506 -13.96 25.46 34.72
C PRO A 506 -12.85 25.71 33.69
N ASP A 507 -11.93 24.75 33.50
CA ASP A 507 -10.83 24.80 32.55
C ASP A 507 -10.94 23.70 31.47
N GLY A 508 -12.13 23.47 30.90
CA GLY A 508 -12.32 22.84 29.58
C GLY A 508 -11.51 21.58 29.23
N GLY A 509 -11.30 20.65 30.16
CA GLY A 509 -10.39 19.51 29.96
C GLY A 509 -10.88 18.50 28.91
N SER A 510 -10.22 18.43 27.76
CA SER A 510 -10.36 17.35 26.77
C SER A 510 -9.43 16.17 27.13
N GLY A 511 -9.93 14.94 26.93
CA GLY A 511 -9.18 13.71 27.18
C GLY A 511 -8.57 13.13 25.91
N PRO A 512 -7.65 12.16 26.00
CA PRO A 512 -7.18 11.42 24.83
C PRO A 512 -8.31 10.61 24.21
N ARG A 513 -8.32 10.55 22.88
CA ARG A 513 -9.15 9.62 22.11
C ARG A 513 -8.35 8.36 21.81
N TYR A 514 -8.69 7.27 22.48
CA TYR A 514 -8.05 5.98 22.25
C TYR A 514 -8.67 5.23 21.07
N GLN A 515 -7.88 4.36 20.44
CA GLN A 515 -8.36 3.48 19.37
C GLN A 515 -9.31 2.39 19.89
N ALA A 516 -10.15 1.84 19.01
CA ALA A 516 -11.22 0.91 19.40
C ALA A 516 -10.74 -0.43 19.98
N GLY A 517 -9.54 -0.88 19.64
CA GLY A 517 -8.95 -2.09 20.21
C GLY A 517 -8.44 -1.94 21.67
N VAL A 518 -8.11 -0.72 22.12
CA VAL A 518 -7.50 -0.47 23.44
C VAL A 518 -8.32 -1.04 24.62
N PRO A 519 -9.66 -0.83 24.70
CA PRO A 519 -10.51 -1.47 25.71
C PRO A 519 -10.31 -2.98 25.82
N LEU A 520 -10.17 -3.66 24.68
CA LEU A 520 -9.99 -5.11 24.62
C LEU A 520 -8.61 -5.50 25.16
N TYR A 521 -7.56 -4.79 24.73
CA TYR A 521 -6.19 -5.05 25.17
C TYR A 521 -6.01 -4.81 26.67
N GLU A 522 -6.65 -3.77 27.21
CA GLU A 522 -6.61 -3.45 28.65
C GLU A 522 -7.29 -4.54 29.49
N GLN A 523 -8.44 -5.05 29.05
CA GLN A 523 -9.19 -6.06 29.80
C GLN A 523 -8.69 -7.49 29.56
N TYR A 524 -8.00 -7.77 28.46
CA TYR A 524 -7.51 -9.11 28.11
C TYR A 524 -6.85 -9.89 29.28
N PRO A 525 -5.91 -9.34 30.06
CA PRO A 525 -5.33 -10.07 31.20
C PRO A 525 -6.35 -10.41 32.31
N GLN A 526 -7.44 -9.65 32.45
CA GLN A 526 -8.51 -9.94 33.41
C GLN A 526 -9.31 -11.19 33.01
N ILE A 527 -9.49 -11.43 31.71
CA ILE A 527 -10.13 -12.65 31.19
C ILE A 527 -9.26 -13.88 31.51
N LEU A 528 -7.94 -13.76 31.28
CA LEU A 528 -6.99 -14.82 31.63
C LEU A 528 -6.98 -15.08 33.15
N ALA A 529 -7.04 -14.01 33.96
CA ALA A 529 -7.05 -14.11 35.42
C ALA A 529 -8.31 -14.81 35.95
N ALA A 530 -9.48 -14.61 35.32
CA ALA A 530 -10.73 -15.29 35.69
C ALA A 530 -10.64 -16.82 35.52
N LEU A 531 -9.94 -17.28 34.48
CA LEU A 531 -9.62 -18.70 34.28
C LEU A 531 -8.56 -19.21 35.26
N ASN A 532 -7.58 -18.37 35.62
CA ASN A 532 -6.46 -18.71 36.48
C ASN A 532 -6.76 -18.56 37.99
N THR A 533 -7.92 -19.07 38.41
CA THR A 533 -8.40 -19.05 39.81
C THR A 533 -8.24 -20.42 40.48
N LEU A 534 -7.96 -20.43 41.79
CA LEU A 534 -7.87 -21.64 42.61
C LEU A 534 -9.04 -21.72 43.59
N PRO A 535 -9.74 -22.88 43.70
CA PRO A 535 -10.86 -23.07 44.61
C PRO A 535 -10.41 -23.21 46.07
N THR A 536 -11.35 -23.13 47.01
CA THR A 536 -11.12 -23.62 48.37
C THR A 536 -11.02 -25.15 48.41
N LEU A 537 -10.48 -25.71 49.49
CA LEU A 537 -10.43 -27.16 49.70
C LEU A 537 -11.82 -27.80 49.53
N GLN A 538 -12.84 -27.21 50.17
CA GLN A 538 -14.21 -27.71 50.14
C GLN A 538 -14.81 -27.69 48.72
N GLN A 539 -14.53 -26.64 47.94
CA GLN A 539 -14.99 -26.53 46.55
C GLN A 539 -14.26 -27.49 45.60
N ARG A 540 -12.99 -27.82 45.89
CA ARG A 540 -12.18 -28.72 45.06
C ARG A 540 -12.69 -30.16 45.18
N VAL A 541 -12.82 -30.66 46.41
CA VAL A 541 -12.99 -32.10 46.67
C VAL A 541 -14.20 -32.45 47.53
N GLY A 542 -15.04 -31.47 47.89
CA GLY A 542 -16.19 -31.67 48.79
C GLY A 542 -15.74 -32.00 50.21
N ASN A 543 -16.64 -32.60 51.00
CA ASN A 543 -16.27 -33.06 52.34
C ASN A 543 -15.43 -34.34 52.24
N HIS A 544 -14.25 -34.35 52.86
CA HIS A 544 -13.37 -35.53 52.98
C HIS A 544 -13.23 -36.04 54.42
N TYR A 545 -13.49 -35.18 55.41
CA TYR A 545 -13.31 -35.50 56.82
C TYR A 545 -14.66 -35.48 57.55
N TRP A 546 -15.06 -36.64 58.09
CA TRP A 546 -16.36 -36.84 58.71
C TRP A 546 -16.22 -37.03 60.23
N SER A 547 -16.97 -36.24 60.99
CA SER A 547 -16.95 -36.28 62.46
C SER A 547 -17.95 -37.28 63.06
N GLN A 548 -19.03 -37.60 62.33
CA GLN A 548 -20.01 -38.61 62.75
C GLN A 548 -19.70 -39.99 62.16
N LYS A 549 -19.57 -40.99 63.04
CA LYS A 549 -19.49 -42.41 62.67
C LYS A 549 -20.89 -43.04 62.64
N ALA A 550 -21.16 -43.88 61.64
CA ALA A 550 -22.39 -44.68 61.62
C ALA A 550 -22.30 -45.83 62.64
N VAL A 551 -23.44 -46.27 63.18
CA VAL A 551 -23.50 -47.30 64.26
C VAL A 551 -22.82 -48.62 63.87
N SER A 552 -22.72 -48.94 62.58
CA SER A 552 -22.08 -50.14 62.03
C SER A 552 -20.55 -50.05 61.85
N GLU A 553 -19.92 -48.89 62.04
CA GLU A 553 -18.48 -48.68 61.79
C GLU A 553 -17.56 -49.15 62.94
N GLN A 554 -18.07 -49.91 63.91
CA GLN A 554 -17.25 -50.47 65.00
C GLN A 554 -16.31 -51.61 64.58
N VAL A 555 -16.37 -52.07 63.32
CA VAL A 555 -15.42 -53.03 62.75
C VAL A 555 -14.63 -52.36 61.63
N SER A 556 -13.32 -52.22 61.85
CA SER A 556 -12.32 -51.70 60.91
C SER A 556 -12.50 -52.32 59.51
N ASN A 557 -12.98 -51.51 58.58
CA ASN A 557 -12.73 -51.72 57.16
C ASN A 557 -11.67 -50.69 56.76
N ASN A 558 -10.52 -51.19 56.32
CA ASN A 558 -9.38 -50.43 55.78
C ASN A 558 -9.79 -49.63 54.53
N LEU A 559 -10.52 -48.52 54.71
CA LEU A 559 -10.73 -47.49 53.69
C LEU A 559 -9.70 -46.36 53.81
N ASP A 560 -8.80 -46.45 54.79
CA ASP A 560 -7.88 -45.37 55.18
C ASP A 560 -6.70 -45.16 54.20
N ASP A 561 -6.52 -46.05 53.20
CA ASP A 561 -5.41 -46.04 52.23
C ASP A 561 -5.85 -45.97 50.74
N THR A 562 -7.14 -45.80 50.44
CA THR A 562 -7.62 -45.90 49.04
C THR A 562 -7.49 -44.59 48.27
N PRO A 563 -6.86 -44.57 47.08
CA PRO A 563 -6.88 -43.43 46.17
C PRO A 563 -8.30 -43.03 45.74
N TRP A 564 -8.46 -41.76 45.37
CA TRP A 564 -9.69 -41.21 44.80
C TRP A 564 -9.42 -40.63 43.41
N ALA A 565 -10.33 -40.87 42.47
CA ALA A 565 -10.46 -40.04 41.28
C ALA A 565 -11.65 -39.13 41.48
N TRP A 566 -11.52 -37.92 40.98
CA TRP A 566 -12.61 -36.96 40.97
C TRP A 566 -12.68 -36.24 39.62
N GLY A 567 -13.88 -35.80 39.29
CA GLY A 567 -14.13 -34.89 38.19
C GLY A 567 -15.11 -33.81 38.65
N ARG A 568 -14.86 -32.55 38.29
CA ARG A 568 -15.75 -31.44 38.60
C ARG A 568 -15.93 -30.50 37.42
N ILE A 569 -17.11 -29.91 37.35
CA ILE A 569 -17.45 -28.83 36.43
C ILE A 569 -17.71 -27.58 37.27
N ASP A 570 -17.10 -26.48 36.85
CA ASP A 570 -17.24 -25.16 37.46
C ASP A 570 -17.79 -24.19 36.41
N GLY A 571 -18.82 -23.43 36.79
CA GLY A 571 -19.41 -22.40 35.95
C GLY A 571 -19.51 -21.09 36.72
N GLN A 572 -19.13 -19.99 36.10
CA GLN A 572 -19.18 -18.66 36.72
C GLN A 572 -19.60 -17.60 35.70
N HIS A 573 -20.48 -16.70 36.13
CA HIS A 573 -20.79 -15.45 35.43
C HIS A 573 -20.32 -14.28 36.28
N GLN A 574 -19.60 -13.33 35.67
CA GLN A 574 -19.04 -12.17 36.34
C GLN A 574 -19.40 -10.91 35.57
N VAL A 575 -19.96 -9.92 36.27
CA VAL A 575 -20.16 -8.55 35.79
C VAL A 575 -19.23 -7.65 36.57
N THR A 576 -18.42 -6.84 35.89
CA THR A 576 -17.42 -6.00 36.56
C THR A 576 -17.28 -4.63 35.90
N SER A 577 -17.52 -3.61 36.71
CA SER A 577 -17.10 -2.22 36.48
C SER A 577 -15.86 -1.96 37.34
N PRO A 578 -14.64 -1.97 36.77
CA PRO A 578 -13.40 -1.84 37.53
C PRO A 578 -13.37 -0.58 38.40
N ALA A 579 -12.71 -0.66 39.56
CA ALA A 579 -12.49 0.49 40.43
C ALA A 579 -11.62 1.57 39.77
N SER A 580 -10.76 1.17 38.82
CA SER A 580 -10.05 2.08 37.93
C SER A 580 -9.79 1.40 36.58
N SER A 581 -10.03 2.12 35.50
CA SER A 581 -9.72 1.72 34.12
C SER A 581 -9.26 2.95 33.33
N THR A 582 -8.20 2.81 32.54
CA THR A 582 -7.66 3.92 31.72
C THR A 582 -8.58 4.22 30.53
N SER A 583 -9.18 3.19 29.93
CA SER A 583 -10.15 3.33 28.84
C SER A 583 -11.61 3.32 29.32
N SER A 584 -11.86 3.45 30.62
CA SER A 584 -13.21 3.41 31.21
C SER A 584 -14.01 2.15 30.77
N SER A 585 -13.33 1.02 30.69
CA SER A 585 -13.90 -0.23 30.21
C SER A 585 -14.66 -0.97 31.31
N ALA A 586 -15.83 -1.49 30.98
CA ALA A 586 -16.56 -2.49 31.75
C ALA A 586 -16.54 -3.84 31.03
N ARG A 587 -16.72 -4.93 31.78
CA ARG A 587 -16.69 -6.29 31.21
C ARG A 587 -17.67 -7.24 31.86
N ASP A 588 -18.17 -8.17 31.05
CA ASP A 588 -18.91 -9.35 31.47
C ASP A 588 -18.15 -10.60 31.03
N ILE A 589 -17.98 -11.58 31.92
CA ILE A 589 -17.22 -12.81 31.65
C ILE A 589 -18.06 -14.03 32.04
N ASN A 590 -18.18 -14.97 31.11
CA ASN A 590 -18.69 -16.31 31.37
C ASN A 590 -17.54 -17.30 31.37
N VAL A 591 -17.36 -18.03 32.46
CA VAL A 591 -16.31 -19.04 32.61
C VAL A 591 -16.94 -20.41 32.78
N TRP A 592 -16.38 -21.40 32.09
CA TRP A 592 -16.66 -22.80 32.31
C TRP A 592 -15.34 -23.58 32.42
N LYS A 593 -15.21 -24.46 33.42
CA LYS A 593 -14.03 -25.32 33.61
C LYS A 593 -14.46 -26.76 33.87
N LEU A 594 -13.78 -27.69 33.21
CA LEU A 594 -13.76 -29.11 33.54
C LEU A 594 -12.41 -29.44 34.18
N GLN A 595 -12.44 -30.04 35.35
CA GLN A 595 -11.25 -30.55 36.01
C GLN A 595 -11.41 -32.01 36.37
N THR A 596 -10.34 -32.78 36.21
CA THR A 596 -10.27 -34.18 36.60
C THR A 596 -8.97 -34.42 37.35
N GLY A 597 -9.02 -35.15 38.46
CA GLY A 597 -7.84 -35.37 39.28
C GLY A 597 -7.85 -36.72 39.99
N ILE A 598 -6.70 -37.04 40.56
CA ILE A 598 -6.48 -38.20 41.43
C ILE A 598 -5.83 -37.70 42.70
N ASP A 599 -6.39 -38.09 43.84
CA ASP A 599 -5.88 -37.81 45.18
C ASP A 599 -5.46 -39.12 45.85
N VAL A 600 -4.29 -39.15 46.48
CA VAL A 600 -3.69 -40.34 47.07
C VAL A 600 -3.28 -40.05 48.52
N PRO A 601 -3.71 -40.86 49.50
CA PRO A 601 -3.12 -40.86 50.83
C PRO A 601 -1.60 -41.12 50.76
N LEU A 602 -0.79 -40.16 51.22
CA LEU A 602 0.67 -40.28 51.23
C LEU A 602 1.20 -40.80 52.57
N HIS A 603 0.57 -40.37 53.66
CA HIS A 603 0.98 -40.75 55.00
C HIS A 603 -0.17 -40.60 55.99
N GLN A 604 -0.35 -41.60 56.85
CA GLN A 604 -1.21 -41.52 58.01
C GLN A 604 -0.39 -41.77 59.28
N SER A 605 -0.48 -40.88 60.25
CA SER A 605 0.22 -40.99 61.52
C SER A 605 -0.58 -41.82 62.52
N GLN A 606 0.10 -42.37 63.53
CA GLN A 606 -0.54 -43.11 64.63
C GLN A 606 -1.56 -42.27 65.44
N ASP A 607 -1.42 -40.94 65.38
CA ASP A 607 -2.34 -40.00 66.02
C ASP A 607 -3.61 -39.72 65.20
N GLY A 608 -3.73 -40.30 64.00
CA GLY A 608 -4.86 -40.16 63.09
C GLY A 608 -4.76 -39.00 62.09
N SER A 609 -3.66 -38.24 62.08
CA SER A 609 -3.44 -37.23 61.04
C SER A 609 -3.17 -37.86 59.67
N LEU A 610 -3.65 -37.22 58.60
CA LEU A 610 -3.66 -37.74 57.23
C LEU A 610 -3.08 -36.70 56.27
N LEU A 611 -2.12 -37.13 55.44
CA LEU A 611 -1.55 -36.35 54.34
C LEU A 611 -2.02 -36.92 53.01
N ILE A 612 -2.57 -36.09 52.13
CA ILE A 612 -3.08 -36.46 50.80
C ILE A 612 -2.35 -35.63 49.75
N GLY A 613 -1.83 -36.28 48.71
CA GLY A 613 -1.26 -35.63 47.53
C GLY A 613 -2.18 -35.81 46.33
N GLY A 614 -2.39 -34.76 45.55
CA GLY A 614 -3.27 -34.78 44.39
C GLY A 614 -2.61 -34.22 43.14
N VAL A 615 -3.02 -34.73 41.97
CA VAL A 615 -2.71 -34.15 40.66
C VAL A 615 -3.99 -34.01 39.85
N ASN A 616 -4.10 -32.94 39.08
CA ASN A 616 -5.28 -32.71 38.24
C ASN A 616 -4.92 -32.12 36.87
N PHE A 617 -5.82 -32.34 35.92
CA PHE A 617 -5.87 -31.71 34.61
C PHE A 617 -7.06 -30.75 34.55
N THR A 618 -6.86 -29.62 33.89
CA THR A 618 -7.89 -28.59 33.69
C THR A 618 -8.06 -28.32 32.20
N TYR A 619 -9.32 -28.26 31.77
CA TYR A 619 -9.74 -27.64 30.52
C TYR A 619 -10.78 -26.57 30.84
N GLY A 620 -10.65 -25.38 30.27
CA GLY A 620 -11.59 -24.29 30.53
C GLY A 620 -11.80 -23.39 29.33
N LYS A 621 -12.90 -22.65 29.37
CA LYS A 621 -13.23 -21.60 28.42
C LYS A 621 -13.70 -20.36 29.15
N ALA A 622 -13.35 -19.20 28.62
CA ALA A 622 -13.94 -17.93 29.00
C ALA A 622 -14.39 -17.18 27.75
N ASP A 623 -15.64 -16.74 27.76
CA ASP A 623 -16.22 -15.88 26.74
C ASP A 623 -16.54 -14.55 27.43
N ALA A 624 -15.97 -13.46 26.93
CA ALA A 624 -16.07 -12.15 27.56
C ALA A 624 -16.54 -11.06 26.60
N ASP A 625 -17.45 -10.21 27.06
CA ASP A 625 -17.90 -9.01 26.36
C ASP A 625 -17.30 -7.78 27.06
N ILE A 626 -16.68 -6.90 26.28
CA ILE A 626 -16.03 -5.67 26.77
C ILE A 626 -16.75 -4.48 26.14
N ASN A 627 -17.07 -3.50 26.98
CA ASN A 627 -17.72 -2.27 26.53
C ASN A 627 -17.02 -1.03 27.11
N SER A 628 -16.69 -0.10 26.23
CA SER A 628 -16.15 1.22 26.54
C SER A 628 -16.73 2.23 25.54
N TYR A 629 -16.68 3.53 25.91
CA TYR A 629 -16.96 4.60 24.96
C TYR A 629 -16.04 4.54 23.73
N PHE A 630 -14.79 4.10 23.87
CA PHE A 630 -13.82 4.05 22.78
C PHE A 630 -14.02 2.87 21.84
N GLY A 631 -14.63 1.79 22.32
CA GLY A 631 -14.84 0.58 21.53
C GLY A 631 -15.48 -0.53 22.35
N TYR A 632 -16.05 -1.50 21.64
CA TYR A 632 -16.63 -2.71 22.22
C TYR A 632 -16.20 -3.93 21.40
N GLY A 633 -16.26 -5.10 22.03
CA GLY A 633 -15.86 -6.34 21.38
C GLY A 633 -15.90 -7.53 22.33
N SER A 634 -15.40 -8.66 21.84
CA SER A 634 -15.37 -9.91 22.61
C SER A 634 -13.97 -10.50 22.69
N ILE A 635 -13.72 -11.26 23.75
CA ILE A 635 -12.52 -12.07 23.93
C ILE A 635 -12.93 -13.48 24.28
N ASP A 636 -12.56 -14.43 23.41
CA ASP A 636 -12.82 -15.84 23.58
C ASP A 636 -11.50 -16.53 23.91
N THR A 637 -11.42 -17.23 25.04
CA THR A 637 -10.18 -17.86 25.53
C THR A 637 -10.42 -19.32 25.87
N SER A 638 -9.56 -20.20 25.35
CA SER A 638 -9.44 -21.58 25.80
C SER A 638 -8.22 -21.76 26.71
N ALA A 639 -8.38 -22.54 27.78
CA ALA A 639 -7.31 -22.85 28.73
C ALA A 639 -7.12 -24.36 28.88
N TYR A 640 -5.86 -24.79 28.93
CA TYR A 640 -5.47 -26.16 29.26
C TYR A 640 -4.44 -26.11 30.37
N GLY A 641 -4.46 -27.03 31.32
CA GLY A 641 -3.50 -26.94 32.42
C GLY A 641 -3.36 -28.16 33.30
N LEU A 642 -2.36 -28.07 34.17
CA LEU A 642 -1.99 -29.09 35.14
C LEU A 642 -1.93 -28.46 36.52
N GLY A 643 -2.44 -29.17 37.51
CA GLY A 643 -2.41 -28.77 38.91
C GLY A 643 -1.92 -29.87 39.83
N ALA A 644 -1.42 -29.47 41.00
CA ALA A 644 -1.07 -30.37 42.08
C ALA A 644 -1.58 -29.80 43.41
N SER A 645 -1.92 -30.68 44.33
CA SER A 645 -2.37 -30.32 45.68
C SER A 645 -1.71 -31.16 46.75
N LEU A 646 -1.58 -30.60 47.94
CA LEU A 646 -1.11 -31.30 49.14
C LEU A 646 -1.98 -30.87 50.32
N THR A 647 -2.74 -31.81 50.87
CA THR A 647 -3.69 -31.54 51.96
C THR A 647 -3.32 -32.35 53.18
N TRP A 648 -3.12 -31.67 54.31
CA TRP A 648 -2.91 -32.29 55.62
C TRP A 648 -4.12 -32.07 56.51
N TYR A 649 -4.66 -33.13 57.07
CA TYR A 649 -5.70 -33.13 58.09
C TYR A 649 -5.11 -33.55 59.44
N GLY A 650 -5.24 -32.70 60.44
CA GLY A 650 -4.91 -32.99 61.84
C GLY A 650 -6.05 -33.73 62.56
N ASN A 651 -5.71 -34.40 63.65
CA ASN A 651 -6.67 -35.16 64.46
C ASN A 651 -7.57 -34.28 65.34
N ASP A 652 -7.26 -32.99 65.48
CA ASP A 652 -8.00 -32.00 66.27
C ASP A 652 -8.91 -31.10 65.41
N GLY A 653 -9.11 -31.48 64.14
CA GLY A 653 -9.94 -30.75 63.18
C GLY A 653 -9.24 -29.59 62.46
N VAL A 654 -7.93 -29.41 62.65
CA VAL A 654 -7.11 -28.50 61.83
C VAL A 654 -6.87 -29.12 60.46
N TYR A 655 -6.84 -28.28 59.41
CA TYR A 655 -6.32 -28.69 58.11
C TYR A 655 -5.43 -27.61 57.49
N VAL A 656 -4.56 -28.05 56.58
CA VAL A 656 -3.76 -27.19 55.72
C VAL A 656 -3.83 -27.74 54.29
N ASP A 657 -4.17 -26.92 53.33
CA ASP A 657 -4.27 -27.27 51.91
C ASP A 657 -3.38 -26.35 51.07
N GLY A 658 -2.44 -26.94 50.34
CA GLY A 658 -1.62 -26.27 49.34
C GLY A 658 -2.07 -26.65 47.93
N GLN A 659 -2.15 -25.69 47.02
CA GLN A 659 -2.47 -25.89 45.61
C GLN A 659 -1.50 -25.15 44.72
N VAL A 660 -1.13 -25.74 43.59
CA VAL A 660 -0.40 -25.08 42.51
C VAL A 660 -1.07 -25.44 41.18
N GLN A 661 -1.13 -24.50 40.24
CA GLN A 661 -1.54 -24.79 38.87
C GLN A 661 -0.73 -23.99 37.85
N THR A 662 -0.63 -24.54 36.65
CA THR A 662 -0.19 -23.83 35.45
C THR A 662 -1.21 -24.03 34.33
N LEU A 663 -1.52 -22.95 33.62
CA LEU A 663 -2.44 -22.92 32.50
C LEU A 663 -1.71 -22.38 31.26
N TRP A 664 -2.06 -22.91 30.09
CA TRP A 664 -1.75 -22.36 28.77
C TRP A 664 -3.04 -21.84 28.15
N PHE A 665 -2.97 -20.63 27.60
CA PHE A 665 -4.11 -19.95 26.99
C PHE A 665 -3.94 -19.85 25.47
N ASP A 666 -5.06 -19.88 24.78
CA ASP A 666 -5.22 -19.58 23.36
C ASP A 666 -6.48 -18.70 23.23
N SER A 667 -6.31 -17.49 22.70
CA SER A 667 -7.39 -16.50 22.71
C SER A 667 -7.56 -15.75 21.39
N ASP A 668 -8.81 -15.51 21.03
CA ASP A 668 -9.22 -14.66 19.93
C ASP A 668 -9.79 -13.34 20.50
N VAL A 669 -9.36 -12.21 19.94
CA VAL A 669 -9.75 -10.86 20.36
C VAL A 669 -10.43 -10.18 19.18
N ASN A 670 -11.71 -9.88 19.33
CA ASN A 670 -12.57 -9.38 18.25
C ASN A 670 -13.10 -7.98 18.54
N SER A 671 -12.80 -7.01 17.67
CA SER A 671 -13.33 -5.65 17.76
C SER A 671 -14.67 -5.57 17.03
N GLY A 672 -15.74 -5.38 17.79
CA GLY A 672 -17.08 -5.15 17.23
C GLY A 672 -17.20 -3.77 16.58
N THR A 673 -16.43 -2.79 17.07
CA THR A 673 -16.38 -1.43 16.52
C THR A 673 -15.67 -1.36 15.17
N GLU A 674 -14.59 -2.12 14.99
CA GLU A 674 -13.86 -2.22 13.70
C GLU A 674 -14.45 -3.29 12.76
N GLY A 675 -15.25 -4.21 13.30
CA GLY A 675 -15.92 -5.27 12.53
C GLY A 675 -15.01 -6.43 12.14
N HIS A 676 -13.84 -6.56 12.75
CA HIS A 676 -12.88 -7.64 12.49
C HIS A 676 -12.08 -8.03 13.75
N ALA A 677 -11.37 -9.16 13.65
CA ALA A 677 -10.44 -9.61 14.67
C ALA A 677 -9.21 -8.68 14.75
N VAL A 678 -8.76 -8.38 15.97
CA VAL A 678 -7.53 -7.61 16.23
C VAL A 678 -6.38 -8.51 16.69
N ALA A 679 -6.68 -9.72 17.18
CA ALA A 679 -5.73 -10.81 17.37
C ALA A 679 -6.45 -12.17 17.23
N ASN A 680 -5.82 -13.17 16.62
CA ASN A 680 -6.35 -14.53 16.52
C ASN A 680 -5.32 -15.53 17.03
N GLY A 681 -5.75 -16.53 17.81
CA GLY A 681 -4.90 -17.58 18.38
C GLY A 681 -3.74 -17.01 19.21
N ASN A 682 -3.96 -15.89 19.91
CA ASN A 682 -2.92 -15.29 20.73
C ASN A 682 -2.70 -16.16 21.97
N ARG A 683 -1.45 -16.55 22.20
CA ARG A 683 -1.11 -17.51 23.25
C ARG A 683 -0.79 -16.82 24.55
N GLY A 684 -0.98 -17.52 25.66
CA GLY A 684 -0.61 -17.03 26.98
C GLY A 684 -0.30 -18.12 27.97
N ARG A 685 0.13 -17.72 29.17
CA ARG A 685 0.41 -18.61 30.30
C ARG A 685 -0.07 -18.03 31.61
N GLY A 686 -0.54 -18.90 32.49
CA GLY A 686 -0.95 -18.59 33.84
C GLY A 686 -0.27 -19.49 34.87
N TYR A 687 0.01 -18.93 36.04
CA TYR A 687 0.44 -19.67 37.22
C TYR A 687 -0.40 -19.22 38.40
N ALA A 688 -0.86 -20.15 39.23
CA ALA A 688 -1.48 -19.80 40.50
C ALA A 688 -1.03 -20.75 41.61
N THR A 689 -0.92 -20.21 42.82
CA THR A 689 -0.60 -20.96 44.04
C THR A 689 -1.51 -20.51 45.16
N SER A 690 -1.92 -21.45 46.01
CA SER A 690 -2.74 -21.15 47.18
C SER A 690 -2.31 -21.95 48.40
N LEU A 691 -2.45 -21.32 49.56
CA LEU A 691 -2.36 -21.96 50.86
C LEU A 691 -3.62 -21.62 51.65
N GLU A 692 -4.38 -22.65 52.03
CA GLU A 692 -5.56 -22.56 52.88
C GLU A 692 -5.32 -23.28 54.21
N THR A 693 -5.86 -22.74 55.29
CA THR A 693 -5.92 -23.43 56.58
C THR A 693 -7.24 -23.13 57.28
N GLY A 694 -7.72 -24.09 58.04
CA GLY A 694 -8.91 -23.91 58.88
C GLY A 694 -8.89 -24.84 60.07
N LYS A 695 -9.76 -24.56 61.04
CA LYS A 695 -9.96 -25.40 62.22
C LYS A 695 -11.43 -25.64 62.48
N ARG A 696 -11.84 -26.89 62.50
CA ARG A 696 -13.22 -27.30 62.75
C ARG A 696 -13.50 -27.41 64.25
N TYR A 697 -14.54 -26.72 64.71
CA TYR A 697 -15.04 -26.79 66.09
C TYR A 697 -16.38 -27.51 66.12
N SER A 698 -16.46 -28.66 66.80
CA SER A 698 -17.72 -29.38 66.98
C SER A 698 -18.65 -28.62 67.94
N LEU A 699 -19.91 -28.44 67.53
CA LEU A 699 -20.98 -27.83 68.32
C LEU A 699 -21.96 -28.89 68.86
N GLY A 700 -21.73 -30.18 68.56
CA GLY A 700 -22.61 -31.28 68.93
C GLY A 700 -23.74 -31.52 67.93
N ASN A 701 -24.38 -32.70 68.03
CA ASN A 701 -25.48 -33.13 67.13
C ASN A 701 -25.14 -33.04 65.63
N GLY A 702 -23.86 -33.22 65.25
CA GLY A 702 -23.40 -33.09 63.86
C GLY A 702 -23.28 -31.67 63.35
N LEU A 703 -23.44 -30.65 64.19
CA LEU A 703 -23.14 -29.27 63.83
C LEU A 703 -21.67 -28.94 64.12
N SER A 704 -21.05 -28.14 63.27
CA SER A 704 -19.72 -27.58 63.52
C SER A 704 -19.53 -26.22 62.88
N LEU A 705 -18.59 -25.46 63.41
CA LEU A 705 -18.16 -24.17 62.89
C LEU A 705 -16.70 -24.24 62.46
N THR A 706 -16.37 -23.75 61.27
CA THR A 706 -15.02 -23.82 60.71
C THR A 706 -14.55 -22.43 60.24
N PRO A 707 -13.80 -21.68 61.05
CA PRO A 707 -13.01 -20.54 60.55
C PRO A 707 -11.92 -21.02 59.59
N GLN A 708 -11.72 -20.25 58.51
CA GLN A 708 -10.83 -20.57 57.40
C GLN A 708 -10.10 -19.31 56.93
N ILE A 709 -8.84 -19.46 56.53
CA ILE A 709 -8.05 -18.40 55.88
C ILE A 709 -7.36 -19.01 54.66
N GLN A 710 -7.35 -18.28 53.55
CA GLN A 710 -6.66 -18.66 52.33
C GLN A 710 -5.86 -17.49 51.79
N LEU A 711 -4.65 -17.74 51.32
CA LEU A 711 -3.85 -16.81 50.53
C LEU A 711 -3.69 -17.40 49.12
N ILE A 712 -3.86 -16.56 48.10
CA ILE A 712 -3.82 -16.95 46.69
C ILE A 712 -2.91 -15.95 45.97
N TYR A 713 -1.85 -16.44 45.31
CA TYR A 713 -1.06 -15.65 44.36
C TYR A 713 -1.32 -16.19 42.96
N SER A 714 -1.60 -15.30 42.01
CA SER A 714 -1.88 -15.64 40.62
C SER A 714 -1.13 -14.68 39.70
N ARG A 715 -0.61 -15.19 38.60
CA ARG A 715 0.04 -14.39 37.54
C ARG A 715 -0.39 -14.90 36.19
N VAL A 716 -0.73 -13.97 35.29
CA VAL A 716 -1.03 -14.26 33.88
C VAL A 716 -0.13 -13.46 32.96
N ASN A 717 0.06 -13.98 31.75
CA ASN A 717 0.77 -13.31 30.66
C ASN A 717 0.23 -13.77 29.30
N PHE A 718 0.38 -12.94 28.26
CA PHE A 718 0.16 -13.30 26.86
C PHE A 718 1.39 -12.94 25.99
N ASP A 719 1.55 -13.61 24.86
CA ASP A 719 2.57 -13.31 23.86
C ASP A 719 2.29 -11.92 23.24
N PRO A 720 3.29 -11.00 23.14
CA PRO A 720 3.09 -9.72 22.47
C PRO A 720 2.66 -9.88 21.02
N PHE A 721 1.80 -8.99 20.53
CA PHE A 721 1.30 -9.04 19.16
C PHE A 721 1.18 -7.64 18.56
N SER A 722 1.06 -7.57 17.23
CA SER A 722 0.70 -6.34 16.51
C SER A 722 -0.73 -6.45 16.00
N ASP A 723 -1.52 -5.40 16.20
CA ASP A 723 -2.86 -5.32 15.63
C ASP A 723 -2.82 -5.08 14.10
N PRO A 724 -3.96 -5.14 13.38
CA PRO A 724 -4.00 -4.93 11.92
C PRO A 724 -3.47 -3.58 11.44
N TYR A 725 -3.38 -2.58 12.33
CA TYR A 725 -2.90 -1.23 12.06
C TYR A 725 -1.42 -1.04 12.47
N GLY A 726 -0.77 -2.10 12.96
CA GLY A 726 0.64 -2.11 13.35
C GLY A 726 0.91 -1.64 14.78
N SER A 727 -0.12 -1.44 15.61
CA SER A 727 0.06 -1.08 17.02
C SER A 727 0.61 -2.26 17.81
N GLN A 728 1.67 -2.03 18.59
CA GLN A 728 2.32 -3.08 19.38
C GLN A 728 1.64 -3.24 20.73
N VAL A 729 1.21 -4.46 21.08
CA VAL A 729 0.49 -4.75 22.33
C VAL A 729 1.28 -5.76 23.18
N SER A 730 1.55 -5.41 24.44
CA SER A 730 2.24 -6.29 25.42
C SER A 730 1.65 -6.17 26.82
N LEU A 731 1.76 -7.24 27.62
CA LEU A 731 1.44 -7.19 29.04
C LEU A 731 2.68 -6.85 29.87
N GLU A 732 2.56 -5.88 30.76
CA GLU A 732 3.62 -5.44 31.66
C GLU A 732 3.40 -5.94 33.09
N GLU A 733 2.16 -5.89 33.57
CA GLU A 733 1.77 -6.36 34.90
C GLU A 733 0.51 -7.22 34.81
N GLY A 734 0.54 -8.40 35.46
CA GLY A 734 -0.52 -9.40 35.42
C GLY A 734 -0.62 -10.22 36.71
N ASP A 735 -0.18 -9.65 37.82
CA ASP A 735 -0.07 -10.31 39.12
C ASP A 735 -1.25 -9.96 40.05
N SER A 736 -1.72 -10.93 40.82
CA SER A 736 -2.75 -10.80 41.86
C SER A 736 -2.28 -11.49 43.15
N LEU A 737 -2.56 -10.86 44.30
CA LEU A 737 -2.37 -11.45 45.62
C LEU A 737 -3.64 -11.22 46.44
N ARG A 738 -4.41 -12.30 46.62
CA ARG A 738 -5.71 -12.25 47.28
C ARG A 738 -5.69 -13.05 48.58
N ALA A 739 -6.16 -12.45 49.66
CA ALA A 739 -6.49 -13.18 50.88
C ALA A 739 -8.01 -13.35 51.02
N ARG A 740 -8.41 -14.49 51.55
CA ARG A 740 -9.78 -14.82 51.97
C ARG A 740 -9.76 -15.12 53.46
N ALA A 741 -10.67 -14.52 54.22
CA ALA A 741 -11.01 -14.92 55.58
C ALA A 741 -12.48 -15.34 55.58
N GLY A 742 -12.77 -16.57 55.96
CA GLY A 742 -14.11 -17.14 55.90
C GLY A 742 -14.52 -17.89 57.16
N VAL A 743 -15.82 -18.07 57.34
CA VAL A 743 -16.39 -18.96 58.36
C VAL A 743 -17.47 -19.83 57.72
N SER A 744 -17.37 -21.15 57.94
CA SER A 744 -18.37 -22.13 57.53
C SER A 744 -19.18 -22.61 58.73
N LEU A 745 -20.49 -22.78 58.55
CA LEU A 745 -21.36 -23.52 59.45
C LEU A 745 -21.79 -24.81 58.74
N ASP A 746 -21.47 -25.95 59.35
CA ASP A 746 -21.58 -27.25 58.74
C ASP A 746 -22.56 -28.15 59.52
N LYS A 747 -23.32 -28.97 58.80
CA LYS A 747 -24.21 -30.01 59.35
C LYS A 747 -23.92 -31.35 58.69
N GLU A 748 -23.53 -32.32 59.51
CA GLU A 748 -23.31 -33.71 59.11
C GLU A 748 -24.40 -34.63 59.64
N THR A 749 -24.72 -35.65 58.84
CA THR A 749 -25.54 -36.78 59.23
C THR A 749 -25.00 -38.06 58.59
N ALA A 750 -24.97 -39.14 59.37
CA ALA A 750 -24.56 -40.47 58.91
C ALA A 750 -25.63 -41.50 59.26
N TRP A 751 -25.92 -42.41 58.33
CA TRP A 751 -26.91 -43.48 58.52
C TRP A 751 -26.51 -44.77 57.80
N VAL A 752 -27.12 -45.88 58.21
CA VAL A 752 -26.99 -47.17 57.50
C VAL A 752 -28.08 -47.25 56.44
N ALA A 753 -27.70 -47.41 55.18
CA ALA A 753 -28.60 -47.54 54.05
C ALA A 753 -29.27 -48.93 54.02
N LYS A 754 -30.31 -49.10 53.20
CA LYS A 754 -31.08 -50.35 53.08
C LYS A 754 -30.24 -51.55 52.62
N ASP A 755 -29.12 -51.29 51.94
CA ASP A 755 -28.16 -52.29 51.48
C ASP A 755 -27.10 -52.66 52.53
N GLY A 756 -27.20 -52.11 53.75
CA GLY A 756 -26.26 -52.34 54.85
C GLY A 756 -24.99 -51.50 54.79
N THR A 757 -24.82 -50.64 53.78
CA THR A 757 -23.66 -49.74 53.66
C THR A 757 -23.87 -48.42 54.40
N THR A 758 -22.80 -47.74 54.77
CA THR A 758 -22.86 -46.39 55.33
C THR A 758 -23.13 -45.37 54.23
N SER A 759 -24.04 -44.42 54.52
CA SER A 759 -24.25 -43.20 53.74
C SER A 759 -24.11 -41.97 54.64
N ARG A 760 -23.59 -40.88 54.08
CA ARG A 760 -23.35 -39.62 54.79
C ARG A 760 -23.79 -38.43 53.97
N ALA A 761 -24.29 -37.40 54.63
CA ALA A 761 -24.60 -36.12 54.02
C ALA A 761 -23.99 -34.97 54.84
N HIS A 762 -23.35 -34.04 54.15
CA HIS A 762 -22.78 -32.81 54.70
C HIS A 762 -23.41 -31.63 53.97
N PHE A 763 -23.97 -30.70 54.72
CA PHE A 763 -24.46 -29.42 54.22
C PHE A 763 -23.67 -28.31 54.89
N TYR A 764 -23.30 -27.27 54.15
CA TYR A 764 -22.59 -26.13 54.70
C TYR A 764 -23.08 -24.81 54.11
N THR A 765 -22.97 -23.75 54.90
CA THR A 765 -23.07 -22.36 54.44
C THR A 765 -21.85 -21.57 54.90
N ASN A 766 -21.33 -20.69 54.07
CA ASN A 766 -20.15 -19.89 54.39
C ASN A 766 -20.35 -18.40 54.12
N LEU A 767 -19.65 -17.60 54.92
CA LEU A 767 -19.48 -16.16 54.74
C LEU A 767 -17.99 -15.87 54.61
N ASP A 768 -17.60 -15.20 53.53
CA ASP A 768 -16.21 -14.93 53.17
C ASP A 768 -15.96 -13.44 52.98
N LEU A 769 -14.80 -12.96 53.41
CA LEU A 769 -14.25 -11.66 53.08
C LEU A 769 -12.98 -11.84 52.26
N TYR A 770 -12.91 -11.19 51.11
CA TYR A 770 -11.74 -11.19 50.23
C TYR A 770 -11.09 -9.81 50.19
N ASN A 771 -9.76 -9.79 50.11
CA ASN A 771 -8.98 -8.58 49.89
C ASN A 771 -7.86 -8.81 48.86
N GLU A 772 -7.80 -7.98 47.82
CA GLU A 772 -6.72 -7.91 46.82
C GLU A 772 -5.68 -6.85 47.22
N PHE A 773 -4.41 -7.26 47.27
CA PHE A 773 -3.29 -6.43 47.74
C PHE A 773 -2.50 -5.75 46.62
N LEU A 774 -2.56 -6.23 45.38
CA LEU A 774 -1.80 -5.68 44.24
C LEU A 774 -2.59 -4.68 43.40
N ASN A 775 -1.95 -4.08 42.40
CA ASN A 775 -2.44 -2.90 41.70
C ASN A 775 -3.26 -3.19 40.42
N GLY A 776 -3.56 -4.46 40.14
CA GLY A 776 -4.29 -4.86 38.94
C GLY A 776 -3.36 -5.19 37.78
N THR A 777 -3.81 -4.91 36.56
CA THR A 777 -3.11 -5.23 35.32
C THR A 777 -2.63 -3.98 34.61
N LYS A 778 -1.56 -4.12 33.83
CA LYS A 778 -1.02 -3.07 32.97
C LYS A 778 -0.67 -3.64 31.60
N THR A 779 -1.37 -3.17 30.56
CA THR A 779 -1.11 -3.50 29.16
C THR A 779 -0.51 -2.27 28.48
N ARG A 780 0.57 -2.46 27.71
CA ARG A 780 1.18 -1.40 26.91
C ARG A 780 0.72 -1.50 25.45
N VAL A 781 0.29 -0.38 24.88
CA VAL A 781 -0.09 -0.24 23.47
C VAL A 781 0.75 0.86 22.85
N SER A 782 1.66 0.50 21.94
CA SER A 782 2.58 1.42 21.25
C SER A 782 3.28 2.45 22.17
N GLY A 783 3.67 2.02 23.37
CA GLY A 783 4.37 2.86 24.36
C GLY A 783 3.48 3.54 25.40
N VAL A 784 2.15 3.44 25.28
CA VAL A 784 1.19 3.97 26.26
C VAL A 784 0.69 2.86 27.18
N ASP A 785 0.73 3.09 28.49
CA ASP A 785 0.31 2.13 29.50
C ASP A 785 -1.19 2.29 29.83
N PHE A 786 -1.94 1.20 29.75
CA PHE A 786 -3.35 1.08 30.10
C PHE A 786 -3.49 0.18 31.33
N THR A 787 -4.18 0.66 32.36
CA THR A 787 -4.29 -0.04 33.64
C THR A 787 -5.74 -0.33 34.01
N ALA A 788 -6.00 -1.56 34.43
CA ALA A 788 -7.30 -1.98 34.95
C ALA A 788 -7.15 -2.62 36.34
N ARG A 789 -8.00 -2.21 37.28
CA ARG A 789 -8.02 -2.75 38.64
C ARG A 789 -9.45 -2.88 39.14
N ASP A 790 -9.81 -4.09 39.53
CA ASP A 790 -11.09 -4.37 40.17
C ASP A 790 -11.14 -3.86 41.62
N GLU A 791 -12.33 -3.92 42.22
CA GLU A 791 -12.53 -3.62 43.62
C GLU A 791 -11.67 -4.50 44.53
N ARG A 792 -10.95 -3.88 45.47
CA ARG A 792 -10.03 -4.62 46.34
C ARG A 792 -10.77 -5.55 47.29
N GLN A 793 -11.92 -5.11 47.80
CA GLN A 793 -12.67 -5.81 48.84
C GLN A 793 -13.95 -6.39 48.27
N SER A 794 -14.23 -7.64 48.63
CA SER A 794 -15.46 -8.33 48.22
C SER A 794 -15.95 -9.25 49.33
N VAL A 795 -17.27 -9.41 49.41
CA VAL A 795 -17.95 -10.29 50.35
C VAL A 795 -18.56 -11.44 49.57
N GLY A 796 -18.30 -12.67 50.02
CA GLY A 796 -18.82 -13.90 49.44
C GLY A 796 -19.81 -14.58 50.38
N ILE A 797 -20.91 -15.10 49.82
CA ILE A 797 -21.83 -15.99 50.52
C ILE A 797 -21.99 -17.25 49.69
N GLY A 798 -21.90 -18.41 50.32
CA GLY A 798 -22.04 -19.69 49.62
C GLY A 798 -22.81 -20.72 50.43
N ALA A 799 -23.30 -21.72 49.71
CA ALA A 799 -23.90 -22.92 50.29
C ALA A 799 -23.52 -24.13 49.44
N GLY A 800 -23.32 -25.28 50.08
CA GLY A 800 -22.98 -26.50 49.38
C GLY A 800 -23.41 -27.76 50.12
N VAL A 801 -23.32 -28.87 49.40
CA VAL A 801 -23.71 -30.21 49.86
C VAL A 801 -22.71 -31.24 49.37
N THR A 802 -22.46 -32.26 50.19
CA THR A 802 -21.76 -33.50 49.80
C THR A 802 -22.59 -34.69 50.25
N GLN A 803 -22.87 -35.62 49.35
CA GLN A 803 -23.56 -36.87 49.61
C GLN A 803 -22.63 -38.04 49.28
N GLU A 804 -22.35 -38.88 50.28
CA GLU A 804 -21.56 -40.10 50.14
C GLU A 804 -22.44 -41.35 50.33
N TRP A 805 -22.12 -42.42 49.59
CA TRP A 805 -22.80 -43.72 49.72
C TRP A 805 -21.85 -44.89 49.46
N GLN A 806 -22.31 -46.11 49.74
CA GLN A 806 -21.54 -47.35 49.57
C GLN A 806 -20.22 -47.31 50.34
N ASN A 807 -20.30 -47.00 51.64
CA ASN A 807 -19.13 -46.90 52.53
C ASN A 807 -18.10 -45.87 52.05
N GLY A 808 -18.54 -44.73 51.51
CA GLY A 808 -17.65 -43.66 51.04
C GLY A 808 -17.03 -43.92 49.67
N ARG A 809 -17.41 -45.01 48.97
CA ARG A 809 -16.91 -45.33 47.63
C ARG A 809 -17.27 -44.27 46.59
N TYR A 810 -18.45 -43.68 46.71
CA TYR A 810 -18.94 -42.66 45.79
C TYR A 810 -19.36 -41.41 46.56
N ALA A 811 -18.98 -40.24 46.05
CA ALA A 811 -19.43 -38.95 46.58
C ALA A 811 -19.87 -38.02 45.46
N LEU A 812 -21.04 -37.39 45.60
CA LEU A 812 -21.50 -36.28 44.77
C LEU A 812 -21.49 -35.02 45.63
N TYR A 813 -20.86 -33.97 45.15
CA TYR A 813 -20.82 -32.68 45.84
C TYR A 813 -21.10 -31.52 44.91
N GLY A 814 -21.55 -30.42 45.47
CA GLY A 814 -21.70 -29.19 44.73
C GLY A 814 -21.96 -28.00 45.63
N ASN A 815 -21.71 -26.81 45.09
CA ASN A 815 -21.94 -25.55 45.78
C ASN A 815 -22.41 -24.47 44.81
N VAL A 816 -23.02 -23.44 45.39
CA VAL A 816 -23.29 -22.16 44.74
C VAL A 816 -22.68 -21.05 45.58
N ASN A 817 -22.15 -20.03 44.93
CA ASN A 817 -21.52 -18.89 45.60
C ASN A 817 -21.85 -17.58 44.87
N LEU A 818 -22.15 -16.56 45.66
CA LEU A 818 -22.28 -15.18 45.21
C LEU A 818 -21.13 -14.38 45.81
N LEU A 819 -20.39 -13.66 44.98
CA LEU A 819 -19.36 -12.72 45.39
C LEU A 819 -19.77 -11.32 44.91
N THR A 820 -19.65 -10.31 45.77
CA THR A 820 -20.00 -8.92 45.42
C THR A 820 -19.03 -7.94 46.06
N ALA A 821 -18.76 -6.83 45.39
CA ALA A 821 -18.07 -5.70 46.02
C ALA A 821 -19.05 -4.93 46.93
N PRO A 822 -18.65 -4.46 48.13
CA PRO A 822 -19.52 -3.67 49.00
C PRO A 822 -19.93 -2.32 48.39
N HIS A 823 -19.06 -1.76 47.55
CA HIS A 823 -19.36 -0.57 46.75
C HIS A 823 -19.87 -1.01 45.37
N ASN A 824 -20.98 -0.43 44.90
CA ASN A 824 -21.58 -0.70 43.59
C ASN A 824 -21.98 -2.18 43.35
N MET A 825 -22.64 -2.80 44.34
CA MET A 825 -23.10 -4.20 44.29
C MET A 825 -23.86 -4.59 43.01
N GLY A 826 -24.63 -3.67 42.42
CA GLY A 826 -25.41 -3.94 41.20
C GLY A 826 -24.57 -4.18 39.94
N ASN A 827 -23.35 -3.63 39.89
CA ASN A 827 -22.48 -3.65 38.71
C ASN A 827 -21.14 -4.37 38.97
N ASN A 828 -21.01 -5.02 40.12
CA ASN A 828 -19.79 -5.73 40.55
C ASN A 828 -20.16 -6.99 41.33
N TYR A 829 -20.49 -8.05 40.61
CA TYR A 829 -20.83 -9.34 41.20
C TYR A 829 -20.34 -10.53 40.36
N ALA A 830 -20.14 -11.66 41.01
CA ALA A 830 -19.91 -12.94 40.37
C ALA A 830 -20.80 -14.01 40.99
N LEU A 831 -21.50 -14.75 40.15
CA LEU A 831 -22.30 -15.91 40.52
C LEU A 831 -21.61 -17.17 39.99
N GLY A 832 -21.24 -18.07 40.90
CA GLY A 832 -20.54 -19.31 40.59
C GLY A 832 -21.26 -20.54 41.12
N GLY A 833 -21.01 -21.67 40.48
CA GLY A 833 -21.42 -22.97 40.96
C GLY A 833 -20.51 -24.09 40.49
N THR A 834 -20.30 -25.08 41.36
CA THR A 834 -19.49 -26.26 41.07
C THR A 834 -20.33 -27.51 41.32
N VAL A 835 -20.16 -28.53 40.47
CA VAL A 835 -20.66 -29.89 40.70
C VAL A 835 -19.51 -30.86 40.48
N GLY A 836 -19.29 -31.78 41.42
CA GLY A 836 -18.22 -32.76 41.35
C GLY A 836 -18.64 -34.16 41.79
N LEU A 837 -17.98 -35.14 41.21
CA LEU A 837 -18.11 -36.56 41.52
C LEU A 837 -16.76 -37.09 41.96
N ARG A 838 -16.71 -37.86 43.05
CA ARG A 838 -15.52 -38.56 43.55
C ARG A 838 -15.80 -40.05 43.67
N VAL A 839 -14.82 -40.86 43.31
CA VAL A 839 -14.87 -42.32 43.39
C VAL A 839 -13.59 -42.84 44.06
N SER A 840 -13.71 -43.64 45.10
CA SER A 840 -12.60 -44.41 45.67
C SER A 840 -12.57 -45.84 45.11
N TRP A 841 -11.40 -46.46 45.04
CA TRP A 841 -11.25 -47.86 44.65
C TRP A 841 -10.07 -48.56 45.33
#